data_AF-A0A6N9BAN0-F1
#
_entry.id   AF-A0A6N9BAN0-F1
#
_cell.length_a   1.000
_cell.length_b   1.000
_cell.length_c   1.000
_cell.angle_alpha   90.00
_cell.angle_beta   90.00
_cell.angle_gamma   90.00
#
_symmetry.space_group_name_H-M   'P 1'
#
loop_
_entity.id
_entity.type
_entity.pdbx_description
1 polymer ?
#
loop_
_entity_poly.entity_id
_entity_poly.type
_entity_poly.pdbx_seq_one_letter_code
_entity_poly.pdbx_strand_id
1 'polypeptide(L)'
;MSDKGIGASSKRREDVRFLSGNGKYTDDINVRGQKYVYFLRSDVAHGKINGIDTGEAASMPGVTGIFTGADFAEVGGLPCGWQVTDRFGEAMKEPAHPVLAQGKVRHVGDPIAAVVADSLEQARDAAEAINVDMEELPAVIDMKSAVAGGTLVHDELETNLCYDWGFVEENKEAVDEAIKNAHHVTTLELVNNRLIPNAMEPRVAIGDYDASNDESTLYTTSQNPHVIRLLMGAFVLQIPEHKLRVVAPDVGGGFGSKIFHYAEEAFCTLAARKLKVPVKWTASRSEAFISDAHGRDHVTKIELALDENGMFQAIRTDTYANMGAYLSTFSTSVPTWLHGTLMAGNYKTPLIYVNVKAVFTNTVPVDAYRGAGRPEATFQLERVIDKAARELGMDPIEIRRKNFIQKDEFPYATPVALEYDTGDYVATMDKLQEIADLDGFEARASESRKKGLLRGLGINCYIEACGIAPSNLVGMLGARAGLYESATVRVNATGSITVMTGCHSHGQGHETTFPQVIADMIGISEDQVHIQHGDTSNTPMGMGTYGSRSIAVGGAAMVRATEKIIAKAKKIAAHLMEAARKLKVPVKWTASRSEAFISDAHGRDHVTKIELALDENGMFQAIRTDTYANMGAYLSTFSTSVPTWLHGTLMAGNYKTPLIYVNVKAVFTNTVPVDAYRGAGRPEATFQLERVIDKAARELGMDPIEIRRKNFIQKDEFPYATPVALEYDTGDYVATMDKLQEIADLDGFEARASESRKKGLLRGLGINCYIEACGIAPSNLVGMLGARAGLYESATVRVNATGSITVMTGCHSHGQGHETTFPQVIADMIGISEDQVHIQHGDTSNTPMGMGTYGSRSIAVGGAAMVRATEKIIAKAKKIAAHLMEASAEDIELKDGSFSVVGTDKSVGWGDVCLTAYVPHNYPLDQLEPGLEETAFYDPANFTFPAGAYACEVEVDPETGKVDICSFAATDDFGNVINPMVVDGQVHGGIAQGVGQALREHAVYNEDGQLVSGTYMDYSMPRADDLPSFVVDHSCQTPCTHNPLGVKGCGEAGAIGSPPAVVNAVLDALNKGGYNVSHIDMPLSPSRVWSAING
;
A
#
# COMPACT_ATOMS: atom_id res chain seq x y z
N MET A 1 5.33 -23.44 26.16
CA MET A 1 4.06 -22.83 25.73
C MET A 1 3.02 -23.07 26.81
N SER A 2 1.96 -22.27 26.85
CA SER A 2 0.81 -22.51 27.72
C SER A 2 -0.22 -23.39 27.01
N ASP A 3 -1.02 -24.14 27.76
CA ASP A 3 -2.14 -24.93 27.23
C ASP A 3 -3.41 -24.08 27.01
N LYS A 4 -3.49 -22.88 27.61
CA LYS A 4 -4.62 -21.91 27.57
C LYS A 4 -4.13 -20.48 27.80
N GLY A 5 -4.94 -19.47 27.46
CA GLY A 5 -4.63 -18.07 27.79
C GLY A 5 -3.37 -17.58 27.05
N ILE A 6 -2.63 -16.64 27.66
CA ILE A 6 -1.43 -16.06 27.05
C ILE A 6 -0.36 -17.15 26.81
N GLY A 7 0.17 -17.20 25.59
CA GLY A 7 1.21 -18.15 25.17
C GLY A 7 0.69 -19.50 24.68
N ALA A 8 -0.62 -19.61 24.38
CA ALA A 8 -1.28 -20.79 23.81
C ALA A 8 -1.66 -20.59 22.32
N SER A 9 -1.91 -21.67 21.59
CA SER A 9 -2.11 -21.66 20.13
C SER A 9 -3.55 -21.99 19.69
N SER A 10 -4.50 -21.11 19.96
CA SER A 10 -5.90 -21.20 19.50
C SER A 10 -6.10 -20.63 18.07
N LYS A 11 -7.28 -20.87 17.45
CA LYS A 11 -7.55 -20.64 16.01
C LYS A 11 -8.37 -19.37 15.71
N ARG A 12 -8.26 -18.83 14.46
CA ARG A 12 -8.95 -17.61 13.96
C ARG A 12 -10.49 -17.75 13.84
N ARG A 13 -11.22 -16.64 13.64
CA ARG A 13 -12.70 -16.62 13.55
C ARG A 13 -13.25 -16.18 12.18
N GLU A 14 -12.60 -15.27 11.47
CA GLU A 14 -13.03 -14.77 10.15
C GLU A 14 -12.99 -15.85 9.07
N ASP A 15 -12.09 -16.82 9.23
CA ASP A 15 -12.03 -18.05 8.44
C ASP A 15 -13.39 -18.75 8.32
N VAL A 16 -14.26 -18.63 9.34
CA VAL A 16 -15.60 -19.23 9.32
C VAL A 16 -16.45 -18.68 8.17
N ARG A 17 -16.28 -17.42 7.73
CA ARG A 17 -16.98 -16.89 6.54
C ARG A 17 -16.24 -17.16 5.24
N PHE A 18 -14.93 -16.99 5.19
CA PHE A 18 -14.18 -17.12 3.94
C PHE A 18 -13.96 -18.57 3.52
N LEU A 19 -13.56 -19.46 4.44
CA LEU A 19 -13.34 -20.89 4.16
C LEU A 19 -14.64 -21.68 3.93
N SER A 20 -15.80 -21.09 4.24
CA SER A 20 -17.12 -21.69 3.98
C SER A 20 -17.83 -21.12 2.73
N GLY A 21 -17.19 -20.19 2.00
CA GLY A 21 -17.79 -19.57 0.82
C GLY A 21 -18.88 -18.54 1.12
N ASN A 22 -18.85 -17.90 2.30
CA ASN A 22 -19.80 -16.87 2.75
C ASN A 22 -19.21 -15.43 2.70
N GLY A 23 -18.23 -15.20 1.80
CA GLY A 23 -18.01 -13.87 1.19
C GLY A 23 -19.19 -13.49 0.27
N LYS A 24 -19.20 -12.29 -0.32
CA LYS A 24 -20.39 -11.77 -1.05
C LYS A 24 -20.09 -10.84 -2.24
N TYR A 25 -19.25 -11.27 -3.19
CA TYR A 25 -18.69 -10.57 -4.39
C TYR A 25 -19.70 -9.71 -5.20
N THR A 26 -19.32 -8.63 -5.94
CA THR A 26 -20.32 -7.86 -6.76
C THR A 26 -20.98 -8.81 -7.75
N ASP A 27 -20.23 -9.79 -8.25
CA ASP A 27 -20.78 -10.82 -9.12
C ASP A 27 -21.74 -11.79 -8.39
N ASP A 28 -21.60 -11.96 -7.06
CA ASP A 28 -22.57 -12.67 -6.22
C ASP A 28 -23.89 -11.86 -6.06
N ILE A 29 -23.88 -10.53 -6.31
CA ILE A 29 -25.10 -9.73 -6.34
C ILE A 29 -25.93 -10.14 -7.56
N ASN A 30 -27.17 -10.53 -7.27
CA ASN A 30 -28.18 -10.90 -8.24
C ASN A 30 -29.48 -10.16 -7.91
N VAL A 31 -29.79 -9.12 -8.70
CA VAL A 31 -31.00 -8.29 -8.54
C VAL A 31 -32.16 -8.99 -9.24
N ARG A 32 -33.35 -8.97 -8.63
CA ARG A 32 -34.52 -9.70 -9.14
C ARG A 32 -34.94 -9.17 -10.52
N GLY A 33 -34.79 -10.01 -11.54
CA GLY A 33 -35.17 -9.69 -12.92
C GLY A 33 -34.11 -8.91 -13.69
N GLN A 34 -32.86 -8.92 -13.23
CA GLN A 34 -31.72 -8.34 -13.96
C GLN A 34 -31.59 -8.94 -15.37
N LYS A 35 -31.10 -8.10 -16.27
CA LYS A 35 -30.57 -8.44 -17.60
C LYS A 35 -29.06 -8.38 -17.57
N TYR A 36 -28.43 -8.96 -18.59
CA TYR A 36 -26.98 -8.95 -18.76
C TYR A 36 -26.61 -8.09 -19.98
N VAL A 37 -25.49 -7.39 -19.93
CA VAL A 37 -24.95 -6.64 -21.08
C VAL A 37 -23.63 -7.24 -21.58
N TYR A 38 -23.49 -7.25 -22.90
CA TYR A 38 -22.22 -7.44 -23.60
C TYR A 38 -21.93 -6.18 -24.45
N PHE A 39 -20.66 -5.73 -24.45
CA PHE A 39 -20.20 -4.60 -25.25
C PHE A 39 -19.53 -5.10 -26.53
N LEU A 40 -20.02 -4.66 -27.68
CA LEU A 40 -19.30 -4.79 -28.94
C LEU A 40 -18.21 -3.70 -28.97
N ARG A 41 -16.95 -4.12 -28.91
CA ARG A 41 -15.78 -3.25 -28.86
C ARG A 41 -15.00 -3.30 -30.16
N SER A 42 -14.30 -2.22 -30.48
CA SER A 42 -13.41 -2.14 -31.64
C SER A 42 -12.28 -3.17 -31.55
N ASP A 43 -12.07 -3.94 -32.62
CA ASP A 43 -10.88 -4.75 -32.87
C ASP A 43 -9.75 -3.95 -33.55
N VAL A 44 -10.07 -2.81 -34.18
CA VAL A 44 -9.11 -1.90 -34.81
C VAL A 44 -8.75 -0.70 -33.92
N ALA A 45 -7.54 -0.19 -34.10
CA ALA A 45 -7.03 0.93 -33.29
C ALA A 45 -7.60 2.30 -33.72
N HIS A 46 -7.98 2.48 -34.98
CA HIS A 46 -8.50 3.75 -35.48
C HIS A 46 -9.43 3.51 -36.66
N GLY A 47 -10.67 4.02 -36.61
CA GLY A 47 -11.63 3.82 -37.68
C GLY A 47 -12.83 4.76 -37.59
N LYS A 48 -13.33 5.22 -38.74
CA LYS A 48 -14.51 6.09 -38.84
C LYS A 48 -15.77 5.25 -39.03
N ILE A 49 -16.73 5.41 -38.14
CA ILE A 49 -18.02 4.70 -38.18
C ILE A 49 -18.94 5.41 -39.17
N ASN A 50 -19.27 4.76 -40.28
CA ASN A 50 -20.22 5.25 -41.28
C ASN A 50 -21.67 4.88 -40.91
N GLY A 51 -21.87 3.74 -40.24
CA GLY A 51 -23.18 3.27 -39.79
C GLY A 51 -23.11 2.03 -38.90
N ILE A 52 -24.17 1.77 -38.16
CA ILE A 52 -24.35 0.57 -37.32
C ILE A 52 -25.76 0.04 -37.60
N ASP A 53 -25.86 -1.18 -38.12
CA ASP A 53 -27.13 -1.90 -38.30
C ASP A 53 -27.33 -2.89 -37.15
N THR A 54 -28.40 -2.67 -36.39
CA THR A 54 -28.81 -3.48 -35.24
C THR A 54 -30.07 -4.31 -35.52
N GLY A 55 -30.57 -4.32 -36.76
CA GLY A 55 -31.89 -4.85 -37.10
C GLY A 55 -32.05 -6.36 -36.87
N GLU A 56 -31.04 -7.17 -37.19
CA GLU A 56 -31.04 -8.61 -36.91
C GLU A 56 -30.96 -8.86 -35.40
N ALA A 57 -29.91 -8.34 -34.77
CA ALA A 57 -29.66 -8.39 -33.32
C ALA A 57 -30.89 -7.99 -32.47
N ALA A 58 -31.56 -6.88 -32.81
CA ALA A 58 -32.72 -6.37 -32.08
C ALA A 58 -33.96 -7.29 -32.17
N SER A 59 -33.95 -8.28 -33.06
CA SER A 59 -35.01 -9.29 -33.21
C SER A 59 -34.66 -10.65 -32.58
N MET A 60 -33.45 -10.80 -32.01
CA MET A 60 -33.00 -12.08 -31.43
C MET A 60 -33.65 -12.38 -30.07
N PRO A 61 -33.89 -13.67 -29.73
CA PRO A 61 -34.59 -14.04 -28.50
C PRO A 61 -33.88 -13.55 -27.24
N GLY A 62 -34.64 -12.92 -26.34
CA GLY A 62 -34.17 -12.42 -25.04
C GLY A 62 -33.50 -11.05 -25.07
N VAL A 63 -33.23 -10.47 -26.25
CA VAL A 63 -32.73 -9.09 -26.35
C VAL A 63 -33.79 -8.12 -25.82
N THR A 64 -33.41 -7.32 -24.84
CA THR A 64 -34.25 -6.32 -24.16
C THR A 64 -33.97 -4.90 -24.69
N GLY A 65 -32.76 -4.64 -25.18
CA GLY A 65 -32.41 -3.39 -25.85
C GLY A 65 -31.00 -3.40 -26.44
N ILE A 66 -30.77 -2.58 -27.46
CA ILE A 66 -29.45 -2.35 -28.08
C ILE A 66 -29.23 -0.84 -28.12
N PHE A 67 -27.99 -0.43 -27.85
CA PHE A 67 -27.60 0.97 -27.75
C PHE A 67 -26.34 1.26 -28.57
N THR A 68 -26.24 2.49 -29.09
CA THR A 68 -25.10 2.97 -29.89
C THR A 68 -24.66 4.36 -29.42
N GLY A 69 -23.59 4.94 -29.98
CA GLY A 69 -23.19 6.33 -29.69
C GLY A 69 -24.33 7.37 -29.81
N ALA A 70 -25.34 7.11 -30.65
CA ALA A 70 -26.52 7.97 -30.81
C ALA A 70 -27.44 8.00 -29.57
N ASP A 71 -27.50 6.91 -28.79
CA ASP A 71 -28.27 6.83 -27.54
C ASP A 71 -27.73 7.75 -26.43
N PHE A 72 -26.51 8.24 -26.62
CA PHE A 72 -25.72 9.06 -25.72
C PHE A 72 -25.41 10.44 -26.33
N ALA A 73 -26.06 10.84 -27.44
CA ALA A 73 -25.81 12.12 -28.11
C ALA A 73 -26.19 13.36 -27.28
N GLU A 74 -27.10 13.21 -26.30
CA GLU A 74 -27.47 14.25 -25.33
C GLU A 74 -26.80 14.04 -23.95
N VAL A 75 -25.91 13.04 -23.84
CA VAL A 75 -25.15 12.70 -22.62
C VAL A 75 -23.75 13.30 -22.71
N GLY A 76 -23.22 13.83 -21.62
CA GLY A 76 -21.86 14.38 -21.61
C GLY A 76 -20.78 13.29 -21.69
N GLY A 77 -19.59 13.66 -22.18
CA GLY A 77 -18.43 12.77 -22.16
C GLY A 77 -17.82 12.60 -20.76
N LEU A 78 -17.01 11.55 -20.59
CA LEU A 78 -16.20 11.31 -19.41
C LEU A 78 -15.16 12.46 -19.28
N PRO A 79 -15.17 13.24 -18.18
CA PRO A 79 -14.35 14.46 -18.09
C PRO A 79 -12.95 14.20 -17.52
N CYS A 80 -11.96 15.03 -17.90
CA CYS A 80 -10.69 15.09 -17.17
C CYS A 80 -10.82 16.01 -15.94
N GLY A 81 -10.46 15.51 -14.76
CA GLY A 81 -10.51 16.19 -13.48
C GLY A 81 -9.32 17.11 -13.17
N TRP A 82 -8.35 17.21 -14.08
CA TRP A 82 -7.16 18.04 -13.91
C TRP A 82 -6.82 18.81 -15.19
N GLN A 83 -6.48 20.09 -15.04
CA GLN A 83 -6.11 20.98 -16.13
C GLN A 83 -4.60 21.25 -16.12
N VAL A 84 -3.99 21.31 -17.30
CA VAL A 84 -2.63 21.79 -17.49
C VAL A 84 -2.67 23.08 -18.30
N THR A 85 -1.83 24.04 -17.91
CA THR A 85 -1.47 25.21 -18.71
C THR A 85 -0.09 24.94 -19.30
N ASP A 86 0.08 25.18 -20.61
CA ASP A 86 1.34 24.97 -21.30
C ASP A 86 2.37 26.09 -21.01
N ARG A 87 3.60 25.93 -21.51
CA ARG A 87 4.69 26.90 -21.33
C ARG A 87 4.45 28.28 -21.96
N PHE A 88 3.45 28.39 -22.85
CA PHE A 88 3.09 29.62 -23.54
C PHE A 88 1.92 30.35 -22.83
N GLY A 89 1.29 29.70 -21.85
CA GLY A 89 0.15 30.22 -21.09
C GLY A 89 -1.22 29.72 -21.57
N GLU A 90 -1.25 28.82 -22.56
CA GLU A 90 -2.48 28.29 -23.15
C GLU A 90 -3.00 27.06 -22.39
N ALA A 91 -4.32 26.82 -22.45
CA ALA A 91 -4.93 25.64 -21.85
C ALA A 91 -4.75 24.39 -22.72
N MET A 92 -4.59 23.24 -22.04
CA MET A 92 -4.54 21.91 -22.65
C MET A 92 -5.72 21.64 -23.61
N LYS A 93 -5.50 20.78 -24.60
CA LYS A 93 -6.55 20.32 -25.52
C LYS A 93 -7.32 19.15 -24.90
N GLU A 94 -8.63 19.31 -24.76
CA GLU A 94 -9.52 18.32 -24.14
C GLU A 94 -10.68 17.99 -25.08
N PRO A 95 -10.49 17.03 -26.01
CA PRO A 95 -11.54 16.49 -26.85
C PRO A 95 -12.47 15.56 -26.06
N ALA A 96 -13.64 15.25 -26.61
CA ALA A 96 -14.68 14.49 -25.90
C ALA A 96 -14.38 12.98 -25.82
N HIS A 97 -14.66 12.38 -24.66
CA HIS A 97 -14.58 10.95 -24.40
C HIS A 97 -16.00 10.38 -24.24
N PRO A 98 -16.61 9.80 -25.30
CA PRO A 98 -18.02 9.38 -25.27
C PRO A 98 -18.22 8.03 -24.55
N VAL A 99 -19.46 7.75 -24.10
CA VAL A 99 -19.82 6.49 -23.42
C VAL A 99 -19.89 5.30 -24.40
N LEU A 100 -20.23 5.56 -25.66
CA LEU A 100 -20.11 4.63 -26.78
C LEU A 100 -19.58 5.44 -27.98
N ALA A 101 -18.72 4.85 -28.81
CA ALA A 101 -18.02 5.52 -29.89
C ALA A 101 -18.95 6.34 -30.81
N GLN A 102 -18.71 7.64 -30.91
CA GLN A 102 -19.49 8.57 -31.73
C GLN A 102 -18.71 8.91 -33.01
N GLY A 103 -19.13 8.33 -34.14
CA GLY A 103 -18.59 8.59 -35.48
C GLY A 103 -17.17 8.07 -35.75
N LYS A 104 -16.39 7.75 -34.73
CA LYS A 104 -15.02 7.24 -34.83
C LYS A 104 -14.67 6.40 -33.59
N VAL A 105 -14.03 5.24 -33.80
CA VAL A 105 -13.28 4.49 -32.78
C VAL A 105 -11.82 4.94 -32.76
N ARG A 106 -11.23 5.06 -31.57
CA ARG A 106 -9.89 5.63 -31.38
C ARG A 106 -8.90 4.71 -30.67
N HIS A 107 -9.31 3.53 -30.20
CA HIS A 107 -8.40 2.45 -29.78
C HIS A 107 -9.05 1.08 -29.93
N VAL A 108 -8.21 0.02 -29.91
CA VAL A 108 -8.71 -1.35 -29.72
C VAL A 108 -9.35 -1.42 -28.33
N GLY A 109 -10.61 -1.88 -28.25
CA GLY A 109 -11.43 -1.89 -27.03
C GLY A 109 -12.44 -0.75 -26.89
N ASP A 110 -12.39 0.27 -27.74
CA ASP A 110 -13.34 1.40 -27.78
C ASP A 110 -14.78 0.86 -28.04
N PRO A 111 -15.75 1.08 -27.13
CA PRO A 111 -17.05 0.39 -27.20
C PRO A 111 -17.98 1.02 -28.25
N ILE A 112 -18.28 0.28 -29.31
CA ILE A 112 -19.09 0.73 -30.46
C ILE A 112 -20.59 0.66 -30.14
N ALA A 113 -21.02 -0.46 -29.55
CA ALA A 113 -22.42 -0.74 -29.23
C ALA A 113 -22.53 -1.62 -27.97
N ALA A 114 -23.71 -1.66 -27.37
CA ALA A 114 -23.99 -2.48 -26.20
C ALA A 114 -25.36 -3.16 -26.32
N VAL A 115 -25.41 -4.46 -26.03
CA VAL A 115 -26.62 -5.30 -26.12
C VAL A 115 -27.01 -5.77 -24.73
N VAL A 116 -28.26 -5.55 -24.34
CA VAL A 116 -28.84 -5.97 -23.06
C VAL A 116 -29.84 -7.11 -23.30
N ALA A 117 -29.65 -8.27 -22.66
CA ALA A 117 -30.49 -9.45 -22.87
C ALA A 117 -30.77 -10.29 -21.60
N ASP A 118 -31.63 -11.30 -21.75
CA ASP A 118 -32.02 -12.24 -20.68
C ASP A 118 -30.85 -13.03 -20.07
N SER A 119 -29.79 -13.31 -20.84
CA SER A 119 -28.54 -13.93 -20.39
C SER A 119 -27.32 -13.26 -21.05
N LEU A 120 -26.12 -13.48 -20.51
CA LEU A 120 -24.88 -12.95 -21.07
C LEU A 120 -24.56 -13.57 -22.44
N GLU A 121 -24.87 -14.85 -22.62
CA GLU A 121 -24.74 -15.58 -23.88
C GLU A 121 -25.66 -14.96 -24.94
N GLN A 122 -26.93 -14.69 -24.60
CA GLN A 122 -27.88 -14.06 -25.52
C GLN A 122 -27.49 -12.61 -25.86
N ALA A 123 -26.89 -11.88 -24.91
CA ALA A 123 -26.36 -10.54 -25.16
C ALA A 123 -25.16 -10.58 -26.12
N ARG A 124 -24.28 -11.57 -25.95
CA ARG A 124 -23.13 -11.80 -26.82
C ARG A 124 -23.54 -12.24 -28.22
N ASP A 125 -24.34 -13.30 -28.35
CA ASP A 125 -24.80 -13.85 -29.63
C ASP A 125 -25.45 -12.76 -30.51
N ALA A 126 -26.19 -11.85 -29.89
CA ALA A 126 -26.79 -10.70 -30.57
C ALA A 126 -25.82 -9.53 -30.83
N ALA A 127 -24.76 -9.36 -30.05
CA ALA A 127 -23.72 -8.38 -30.35
C ALA A 127 -22.86 -8.77 -31.56
N GLU A 128 -22.55 -10.07 -31.71
CA GLU A 128 -21.88 -10.61 -32.91
C GLU A 128 -22.78 -10.51 -34.17
N ALA A 129 -24.09 -10.24 -34.01
CA ALA A 129 -25.06 -10.00 -35.08
C ALA A 129 -25.31 -8.51 -35.39
N ILE A 130 -24.54 -7.58 -34.81
CA ILE A 130 -24.55 -6.16 -35.17
C ILE A 130 -23.53 -5.93 -36.31
N ASN A 131 -23.98 -5.35 -37.42
CA ASN A 131 -23.11 -5.03 -38.54
C ASN A 131 -22.63 -3.58 -38.44
N VAL A 132 -21.31 -3.36 -38.37
CA VAL A 132 -20.69 -2.03 -38.26
C VAL A 132 -20.00 -1.67 -39.59
N ASP A 133 -20.50 -0.64 -40.27
CA ASP A 133 -19.82 -0.05 -41.42
C ASP A 133 -18.76 0.91 -40.91
N MET A 134 -17.49 0.51 -41.03
CA MET A 134 -16.32 1.23 -40.51
C MET A 134 -15.21 1.34 -41.55
N GLU A 135 -14.70 2.55 -41.72
CA GLU A 135 -13.54 2.89 -42.54
C GLU A 135 -12.30 2.92 -41.64
N GLU A 136 -11.42 1.90 -41.74
CA GLU A 136 -10.14 1.88 -41.02
C GLU A 136 -9.27 3.08 -41.39
N LEU A 137 -8.63 3.68 -40.38
CA LEU A 137 -7.74 4.84 -40.51
C LEU A 137 -6.33 4.49 -40.00
N PRO A 138 -5.26 5.15 -40.47
CA PRO A 138 -3.92 4.89 -39.95
C PRO A 138 -3.83 5.18 -38.45
N ALA A 139 -3.39 4.20 -37.67
CA ALA A 139 -3.20 4.34 -36.24
C ALA A 139 -1.97 5.20 -35.92
N VAL A 140 -2.12 6.15 -35.01
CA VAL A 140 -1.06 6.99 -34.45
C VAL A 140 -0.53 6.27 -33.20
N ILE A 141 0.70 5.73 -33.23
CA ILE A 141 1.28 5.01 -32.07
C ILE A 141 2.53 5.72 -31.54
N ASP A 142 3.52 5.99 -32.40
CA ASP A 142 4.70 6.77 -32.00
C ASP A 142 4.38 8.25 -31.77
N MET A 143 4.65 8.73 -30.56
CA MET A 143 4.48 10.12 -30.14
C MET A 143 5.37 11.11 -30.91
N LYS A 144 6.61 10.74 -31.26
CA LYS A 144 7.54 11.64 -31.96
C LYS A 144 7.02 11.96 -33.37
N SER A 145 6.47 10.96 -34.05
CA SER A 145 5.77 11.11 -35.33
C SER A 145 4.43 11.86 -35.17
N ALA A 146 3.68 11.56 -34.10
CA ALA A 146 2.36 12.16 -33.85
C ALA A 146 2.38 13.68 -33.69
N VAL A 147 3.45 14.26 -33.12
CA VAL A 147 3.64 15.72 -33.01
C VAL A 147 4.26 16.36 -34.26
N ALA A 148 4.93 15.58 -35.11
CA ALA A 148 5.54 16.07 -36.34
C ALA A 148 4.52 16.36 -37.47
N GLY A 149 3.27 15.96 -37.26
CA GLY A 149 2.17 16.07 -38.21
C GLY A 149 1.89 14.76 -38.95
N GLY A 150 0.61 14.48 -39.18
CA GLY A 150 0.15 13.22 -39.77
C GLY A 150 -1.34 13.02 -39.55
N THR A 151 -1.76 11.77 -39.36
CA THR A 151 -3.13 11.44 -38.94
C THR A 151 -3.43 12.03 -37.56
N LEU A 152 -4.66 12.48 -37.36
CA LEU A 152 -5.17 13.00 -36.09
C LEU A 152 -6.04 11.96 -35.38
N VAL A 153 -5.83 11.77 -34.08
CA VAL A 153 -6.72 10.96 -33.22
C VAL A 153 -8.08 11.66 -33.05
N HIS A 154 -8.06 12.99 -32.95
CA HIS A 154 -9.22 13.87 -32.79
C HIS A 154 -9.24 14.90 -33.92
N ASP A 155 -10.29 14.88 -34.75
CA ASP A 155 -10.37 15.68 -35.98
C ASP A 155 -10.64 17.18 -35.69
N GLU A 156 -11.04 17.50 -34.47
CA GLU A 156 -11.24 18.85 -33.96
C GLU A 156 -9.94 19.55 -33.50
N LEU A 157 -8.80 18.85 -33.48
CA LEU A 157 -7.50 19.40 -33.06
C LEU A 157 -6.57 19.66 -34.25
N GLU A 158 -5.73 20.69 -34.15
CA GLU A 158 -4.75 21.01 -35.19
C GLU A 158 -3.51 20.08 -35.17
N THR A 159 -3.25 19.40 -34.04
CA THR A 159 -2.18 18.43 -33.85
C THR A 159 -2.59 17.39 -32.79
N ASN A 160 -1.85 16.28 -32.67
CA ASN A 160 -2.05 15.31 -31.57
C ASN A 160 -1.47 15.78 -30.21
N LEU A 161 -0.87 16.97 -30.12
CA LEU A 161 -0.30 17.51 -28.88
C LEU A 161 -1.41 18.04 -27.96
N CYS A 162 -1.52 17.47 -26.76
CA CYS A 162 -2.41 17.93 -25.69
C CYS A 162 -1.88 19.22 -25.03
N TYR A 163 -0.57 19.30 -24.77
CA TYR A 163 0.16 20.51 -24.31
C TYR A 163 1.69 20.33 -24.46
N ASP A 164 2.45 21.44 -24.49
CA ASP A 164 3.91 21.47 -24.28
C ASP A 164 4.22 22.18 -22.94
N TRP A 165 4.41 21.40 -21.87
CA TRP A 165 4.64 21.91 -20.52
C TRP A 165 6.14 22.09 -20.27
N GLY A 166 6.53 23.29 -19.84
CA GLY A 166 7.89 23.64 -19.43
C GLY A 166 7.89 24.02 -17.97
N PHE A 167 8.86 23.53 -17.20
CA PHE A 167 8.90 23.69 -15.75
C PHE A 167 10.29 24.08 -15.27
N VAL A 168 10.31 25.07 -14.37
CA VAL A 168 11.48 25.89 -14.03
C VAL A 168 12.08 26.56 -15.28
N GLU A 169 11.21 27.13 -16.12
CA GLU A 169 11.56 27.75 -17.41
C GLU A 169 12.60 28.89 -17.25
N GLU A 170 12.60 29.58 -16.10
CA GLU A 170 13.60 30.58 -15.72
C GLU A 170 15.03 30.03 -15.60
N ASN A 171 15.21 28.74 -15.29
CA ASN A 171 16.53 28.10 -15.23
C ASN A 171 17.06 27.67 -16.60
N LYS A 172 16.22 27.66 -17.65
CA LYS A 172 16.54 27.01 -18.92
C LYS A 172 17.82 27.54 -19.57
N GLU A 173 18.03 28.86 -19.60
CA GLU A 173 19.23 29.47 -20.20
C GLU A 173 20.51 29.10 -19.43
N ALA A 174 20.42 29.04 -18.10
CA ALA A 174 21.54 28.63 -17.23
C ALA A 174 21.85 27.13 -17.36
N VAL A 175 20.82 26.27 -17.49
CA VAL A 175 20.97 24.83 -17.79
C VAL A 175 21.66 24.63 -19.15
N ASP A 176 21.23 25.38 -20.17
CA ASP A 176 21.81 25.30 -21.52
C ASP A 176 23.29 25.73 -21.54
N GLU A 177 23.68 26.75 -20.77
CA GLU A 177 25.08 27.17 -20.64
C GLU A 177 25.92 26.20 -19.77
N ALA A 178 25.36 25.68 -18.67
CA ALA A 178 26.04 24.71 -17.81
C ALA A 178 26.34 23.40 -18.56
N ILE A 179 25.38 22.87 -19.34
CA ILE A 179 25.59 21.68 -20.19
C ILE A 179 26.67 21.94 -21.25
N LYS A 180 26.69 23.12 -21.87
CA LYS A 180 27.65 23.48 -22.91
C LYS A 180 29.09 23.62 -22.40
N ASN A 181 29.26 24.05 -21.15
CA ASN A 181 30.57 24.36 -20.55
C ASN A 181 31.08 23.27 -19.58
N ALA A 182 30.33 22.17 -19.41
CA ALA A 182 30.69 21.06 -18.52
C ALA A 182 31.97 20.33 -18.94
N HIS A 183 32.62 19.66 -17.99
CA HIS A 183 33.77 18.78 -18.27
C HIS A 183 33.31 17.49 -18.97
N HIS A 184 32.18 16.93 -18.53
CA HIS A 184 31.53 15.78 -19.14
C HIS A 184 30.01 15.97 -19.20
N VAL A 185 29.37 15.38 -20.21
CA VAL A 185 27.90 15.37 -20.33
C VAL A 185 27.45 13.96 -20.70
N THR A 186 26.68 13.35 -19.81
CA THR A 186 26.04 12.06 -20.07
C THR A 186 24.65 12.27 -20.62
N THR A 187 24.33 11.59 -21.72
CA THR A 187 23.00 11.62 -22.35
C THR A 187 22.39 10.22 -22.38
N LEU A 188 21.09 10.12 -22.15
CA LEU A 188 20.27 8.95 -22.45
C LEU A 188 18.99 9.32 -23.19
N GLU A 189 18.51 8.40 -24.02
CA GLU A 189 17.10 8.28 -24.39
C GLU A 189 16.55 7.02 -23.72
N LEU A 190 15.38 7.14 -23.11
CA LEU A 190 14.77 6.11 -22.27
C LEU A 190 13.28 6.02 -22.55
N VAL A 191 12.78 4.79 -22.63
CA VAL A 191 11.35 4.49 -22.66
C VAL A 191 10.96 4.00 -21.28
N ASN A 192 10.05 4.68 -20.59
CA ASN A 192 9.28 4.01 -19.56
C ASN A 192 8.09 3.34 -20.26
N ASN A 193 8.22 2.03 -20.49
CA ASN A 193 7.20 1.24 -21.17
C ASN A 193 5.84 1.39 -20.47
N ARG A 194 4.77 1.42 -21.27
CA ARG A 194 3.36 1.26 -20.84
C ARG A 194 3.18 0.32 -19.63
N LEU A 195 2.14 0.50 -18.83
CA LEU A 195 1.61 -0.46 -17.83
C LEU A 195 0.06 -0.68 -18.04
N ILE A 196 -0.56 -1.78 -17.56
CA ILE A 196 -2.01 -2.20 -17.65
C ILE A 196 -2.33 -3.12 -16.45
N PRO A 197 -3.55 -3.09 -15.88
CA PRO A 197 -3.80 -3.78 -14.60
C PRO A 197 -4.34 -5.25 -14.61
N ASN A 198 -3.95 -6.11 -13.64
CA ASN A 198 -3.75 -7.56 -13.93
C ASN A 198 -3.74 -8.72 -12.84
N ALA A 199 -4.28 -8.70 -11.62
CA ALA A 199 -5.66 -8.97 -11.27
C ALA A 199 -6.26 -10.38 -11.68
N MET A 200 -7.14 -11.06 -10.89
CA MET A 200 -7.80 -12.38 -11.16
C MET A 200 -9.23 -12.40 -11.81
N GLU A 201 -10.35 -12.21 -11.09
CA GLU A 201 -11.76 -12.21 -11.62
C GLU A 201 -12.51 -10.84 -11.41
N PRO A 202 -13.22 -10.22 -12.40
CA PRO A 202 -13.00 -8.81 -12.87
C PRO A 202 -14.04 -7.68 -12.59
N ARG A 203 -13.91 -6.51 -13.26
CA ARG A 203 -14.86 -5.36 -13.21
C ARG A 203 -16.32 -5.82 -13.34
N VAL A 204 -17.22 -5.26 -12.53
CA VAL A 204 -18.66 -5.57 -12.56
C VAL A 204 -19.47 -4.29 -12.37
N ALA A 205 -20.49 -4.06 -13.19
CA ALA A 205 -21.39 -2.92 -13.04
C ALA A 205 -22.86 -3.36 -13.14
N ILE A 206 -23.65 -3.14 -12.08
CA ILE A 206 -25.10 -3.41 -12.10
C ILE A 206 -25.88 -2.11 -11.96
N GLY A 207 -26.49 -1.62 -13.05
CA GLY A 207 -27.50 -0.57 -12.95
C GLY A 207 -28.80 -1.16 -12.40
N ASP A 208 -29.45 -0.47 -11.47
CA ASP A 208 -30.77 -0.77 -10.93
C ASP A 208 -31.57 0.53 -10.85
N TYR A 209 -32.89 0.48 -11.05
CA TYR A 209 -33.72 1.68 -11.19
C TYR A 209 -35.12 1.47 -10.60
N ASP A 210 -35.42 2.21 -9.54
CA ASP A 210 -36.73 2.21 -8.90
C ASP A 210 -37.65 3.26 -9.56
N ALA A 211 -38.54 2.77 -10.42
CA ALA A 211 -39.54 3.60 -11.11
C ALA A 211 -40.63 4.19 -10.20
N SER A 212 -40.68 3.84 -8.90
CA SER A 212 -41.64 4.38 -7.93
C SER A 212 -41.19 5.71 -7.31
N ASN A 213 -39.88 5.99 -7.30
CA ASN A 213 -39.27 7.21 -6.77
C ASN A 213 -38.29 7.90 -7.75
N ASP A 214 -38.02 7.33 -8.93
CA ASP A 214 -37.03 7.81 -9.92
C ASP A 214 -35.58 7.80 -9.39
N GLU A 215 -35.23 6.80 -8.56
CA GLU A 215 -33.88 6.64 -8.01
C GLU A 215 -33.11 5.53 -8.75
N SER A 216 -31.88 5.87 -9.16
CA SER A 216 -30.95 4.95 -9.83
C SER A 216 -29.89 4.48 -8.84
N THR A 217 -29.66 3.18 -8.73
CA THR A 217 -28.58 2.58 -7.94
C THR A 217 -27.60 1.86 -8.86
N LEU A 218 -26.34 2.27 -8.83
CA LEU A 218 -25.25 1.59 -9.53
C LEU A 218 -24.44 0.72 -8.58
N TYR A 219 -24.38 -0.57 -8.88
CA TYR A 219 -23.45 -1.51 -8.26
C TYR A 219 -22.19 -1.68 -9.12
N THR A 220 -21.33 -0.64 -9.23
CA THR A 220 -20.08 -0.67 -10.02
C THR A 220 -18.82 -0.80 -9.19
N THR A 221 -17.96 -1.75 -9.49
CA THR A 221 -16.74 -2.08 -8.75
C THR A 221 -15.69 -0.94 -8.69
N SER A 222 -15.80 -0.07 -7.68
CA SER A 222 -15.06 1.21 -7.58
C SER A 222 -14.21 1.36 -6.30
N GLN A 223 -13.27 2.32 -6.30
CA GLN A 223 -12.71 2.91 -5.05
C GLN A 223 -13.27 4.27 -4.66
N ASN A 224 -13.81 4.98 -5.65
CA ASN A 224 -14.27 6.34 -5.53
C ASN A 224 -15.72 6.42 -5.97
N PRO A 225 -16.65 5.59 -5.44
CA PRO A 225 -18.02 5.57 -5.91
C PRO A 225 -18.71 6.94 -5.78
N HIS A 226 -18.19 7.83 -4.91
CA HIS A 226 -18.53 9.25 -4.83
C HIS A 226 -18.03 10.11 -5.99
N VAL A 227 -16.76 9.96 -6.42
CA VAL A 227 -16.27 10.60 -7.65
C VAL A 227 -17.06 10.09 -8.84
N ILE A 228 -17.30 8.78 -8.90
CA ILE A 228 -18.13 8.18 -9.95
C ILE A 228 -19.54 8.75 -9.89
N ARG A 229 -20.16 8.93 -8.71
CA ARG A 229 -21.43 9.67 -8.59
C ARG A 229 -21.31 11.12 -9.08
N LEU A 230 -20.25 11.85 -8.75
CA LEU A 230 -20.08 13.25 -9.16
C LEU A 230 -19.88 13.36 -10.68
N LEU A 231 -18.94 12.61 -11.25
CA LEU A 231 -18.65 12.64 -12.68
C LEU A 231 -19.84 12.13 -13.50
N MET A 232 -20.39 10.97 -13.11
CA MET A 232 -21.55 10.39 -13.78
C MET A 232 -22.83 11.22 -13.59
N GLY A 233 -23.03 11.81 -12.40
CA GLY A 233 -24.24 12.55 -12.05
C GLY A 233 -24.25 14.02 -12.50
N ALA A 234 -23.10 14.71 -12.51
CA ALA A 234 -23.04 16.14 -12.85
C ALA A 234 -22.54 16.42 -14.28
N PHE A 235 -21.71 15.55 -14.86
CA PHE A 235 -21.08 15.79 -16.16
C PHE A 235 -21.56 14.85 -17.26
N VAL A 236 -21.69 13.55 -16.97
CA VAL A 236 -22.12 12.53 -17.95
C VAL A 236 -23.65 12.46 -18.07
N LEU A 237 -24.33 11.73 -17.17
CA LEU A 237 -25.77 11.40 -17.23
C LEU A 237 -26.70 12.50 -16.71
N GLN A 238 -26.16 13.56 -16.08
CA GLN A 238 -26.91 14.69 -15.50
C GLN A 238 -28.01 14.27 -14.49
N ILE A 239 -27.84 13.11 -13.82
CA ILE A 239 -28.76 12.63 -12.78
C ILE A 239 -28.51 13.42 -11.48
N PRO A 240 -29.52 14.10 -10.89
CA PRO A 240 -29.37 14.81 -9.63
C PRO A 240 -28.78 13.92 -8.54
N GLU A 241 -27.82 14.42 -7.76
CA GLU A 241 -27.04 13.60 -6.80
C GLU A 241 -27.92 12.82 -5.81
N HIS A 242 -29.05 13.39 -5.38
CA HIS A 242 -30.02 12.75 -4.49
C HIS A 242 -30.90 11.66 -5.15
N LYS A 243 -30.77 11.46 -6.46
CA LYS A 243 -31.38 10.40 -7.28
C LYS A 243 -30.37 9.40 -7.84
N LEU A 244 -29.09 9.61 -7.56
CA LEU A 244 -28.03 8.68 -7.94
C LEU A 244 -27.34 8.11 -6.70
N ARG A 245 -27.50 6.80 -6.53
CA ARG A 245 -26.77 5.98 -5.57
C ARG A 245 -25.71 5.19 -6.33
N VAL A 246 -24.52 5.09 -5.78
CA VAL A 246 -23.48 4.11 -6.14
C VAL A 246 -23.17 3.39 -4.83
N VAL A 247 -23.01 2.05 -4.82
CA VAL A 247 -22.80 1.31 -3.55
C VAL A 247 -21.32 0.87 -3.36
N ALA A 248 -20.96 0.01 -2.39
CA ALA A 248 -19.72 -0.80 -2.34
C ALA A 248 -19.86 -2.22 -1.69
N PRO A 249 -19.47 -3.46 -2.20
CA PRO A 249 -18.94 -4.57 -0.43
C PRO A 249 -17.43 -4.57 -0.06
N ASP A 250 -17.02 -5.63 0.62
CA ASP A 250 -15.66 -6.11 0.93
C ASP A 250 -14.77 -6.41 -0.33
N VAL A 251 -14.15 -5.42 -0.97
CA VAL A 251 -13.46 -5.63 -2.27
C VAL A 251 -12.24 -6.55 -2.16
N GLY A 252 -12.24 -7.63 -2.94
CA GLY A 252 -11.11 -8.56 -3.08
C GLY A 252 -9.95 -8.02 -3.90
N GLY A 253 -9.94 -6.74 -4.24
CA GLY A 253 -8.91 -6.22 -5.12
C GLY A 253 -8.87 -4.73 -5.44
N GLY A 254 -7.69 -4.18 -5.13
CA GLY A 254 -7.10 -3.06 -5.83
C GLY A 254 -5.69 -3.19 -6.46
N PHE A 255 -4.64 -2.54 -5.97
CA PHE A 255 -3.45 -2.07 -6.75
C PHE A 255 -3.78 -1.47 -8.18
N GLY A 256 -4.04 -0.16 -8.43
CA GLY A 256 -4.31 0.42 -9.79
C GLY A 256 -5.06 1.79 -9.90
N SER A 257 -6.37 1.85 -10.21
CA SER A 257 -7.01 2.12 -11.53
C SER A 257 -8.59 2.14 -11.51
N LYS A 258 -9.34 1.46 -10.61
CA LYS A 258 -10.81 1.65 -10.33
C LYS A 258 -11.13 3.01 -9.70
N ILE A 259 -10.14 3.89 -9.74
CA ILE A 259 -10.11 5.28 -9.35
C ILE A 259 -11.08 6.07 -10.23
N PHE A 260 -11.15 5.71 -11.51
CA PHE A 260 -11.79 6.48 -12.58
C PHE A 260 -13.28 6.15 -12.69
N HIS A 261 -14.01 7.07 -13.31
CA HIS A 261 -15.30 6.76 -13.89
C HIS A 261 -15.09 6.14 -15.28
N TYR A 262 -15.76 5.02 -15.55
CA TYR A 262 -15.68 4.29 -16.82
C TYR A 262 -17.01 4.30 -17.59
N ALA A 263 -16.93 4.08 -18.89
CA ALA A 263 -18.08 4.12 -19.80
C ALA A 263 -19.16 3.09 -19.44
N GLU A 264 -18.77 1.88 -19.04
CA GLU A 264 -19.72 0.78 -18.74
C GLU A 264 -20.62 1.09 -17.53
N GLU A 265 -20.17 1.98 -16.65
CA GLU A 265 -20.87 2.43 -15.44
C GLU A 265 -22.01 3.40 -15.79
N ALA A 266 -21.70 4.38 -16.63
CA ALA A 266 -22.66 5.31 -17.21
C ALA A 266 -23.67 4.56 -18.09
N PHE A 267 -23.17 3.59 -18.87
CA PHE A 267 -24.00 2.70 -19.66
C PHE A 267 -25.00 1.93 -18.79
N CYS A 268 -24.55 1.13 -17.82
CA CYS A 268 -25.44 0.26 -17.05
C CYS A 268 -26.50 1.07 -16.28
N THR A 269 -26.12 2.22 -15.73
CA THR A 269 -27.03 3.14 -15.04
C THR A 269 -28.10 3.71 -15.98
N LEU A 270 -27.73 4.18 -17.17
CA LEU A 270 -28.68 4.73 -18.14
C LEU A 270 -29.57 3.62 -18.75
N ALA A 271 -28.99 2.46 -19.07
CA ALA A 271 -29.70 1.32 -19.64
C ALA A 271 -30.77 0.80 -18.66
N ALA A 272 -30.46 0.67 -17.38
CA ALA A 272 -31.43 0.28 -16.36
C ALA A 272 -32.62 1.27 -16.26
N ARG A 273 -32.35 2.58 -16.35
CA ARG A 273 -33.40 3.61 -16.34
C ARG A 273 -34.22 3.65 -17.64
N LYS A 274 -33.60 3.49 -18.82
CA LYS A 274 -34.28 3.41 -20.12
C LYS A 274 -35.17 2.15 -20.21
N LEU A 275 -34.67 0.99 -19.77
CA LEU A 275 -35.35 -0.31 -19.90
C LEU A 275 -36.26 -0.68 -18.71
N LYS A 276 -36.11 -0.02 -17.55
CA LYS A 276 -36.85 -0.26 -16.30
C LYS A 276 -36.70 -1.68 -15.75
N VAL A 277 -35.50 -2.23 -15.91
CA VAL A 277 -35.02 -3.49 -15.35
C VAL A 277 -33.57 -3.31 -14.91
N PRO A 278 -33.05 -4.07 -13.93
CA PRO A 278 -31.63 -4.01 -13.60
C PRO A 278 -30.79 -4.52 -14.79
N VAL A 279 -29.57 -3.99 -14.99
CA VAL A 279 -28.66 -4.33 -16.08
C VAL A 279 -27.27 -4.58 -15.52
N LYS A 280 -26.78 -5.82 -15.64
CA LYS A 280 -25.50 -6.30 -15.11
C LYS A 280 -24.47 -6.52 -16.23
N TRP A 281 -23.32 -5.87 -16.11
CA TRP A 281 -22.08 -6.22 -16.81
C TRP A 281 -21.15 -6.93 -15.84
N THR A 282 -20.50 -8.00 -16.29
CA THR A 282 -19.34 -8.63 -15.63
C THR A 282 -18.27 -8.76 -16.70
N ALA A 283 -17.17 -8.00 -16.58
CA ALA A 283 -16.10 -8.00 -17.55
C ALA A 283 -15.41 -9.36 -17.61
N SER A 284 -14.92 -9.76 -18.79
CA SER A 284 -13.96 -10.87 -18.86
C SER A 284 -12.54 -10.39 -18.52
N ARG A 285 -11.63 -11.30 -18.14
CA ARG A 285 -10.20 -10.97 -17.95
C ARG A 285 -9.65 -10.28 -19.21
N SER A 286 -9.84 -10.88 -20.37
CA SER A 286 -9.34 -10.34 -21.65
C SER A 286 -10.04 -9.06 -22.13
N GLU A 287 -11.21 -8.71 -21.57
CA GLU A 287 -11.90 -7.45 -21.88
C GLU A 287 -11.27 -6.28 -21.13
N ALA A 288 -10.97 -6.46 -19.82
CA ALA A 288 -10.28 -5.47 -18.99
C ALA A 288 -8.97 -4.94 -19.61
N PHE A 289 -8.38 -5.71 -20.52
CA PHE A 289 -7.11 -5.43 -21.19
C PHE A 289 -7.17 -4.40 -22.29
N ILE A 290 -8.38 -4.12 -22.77
CA ILE A 290 -8.65 -3.16 -23.84
C ILE A 290 -9.69 -2.11 -23.41
N SER A 291 -10.35 -2.30 -22.25
CA SER A 291 -11.33 -1.38 -21.68
C SER A 291 -10.84 -0.54 -20.49
N ASP A 292 -9.81 -0.97 -19.78
CA ASP A 292 -9.42 -0.36 -18.49
C ASP A 292 -8.24 0.58 -18.70
N ALA A 293 -8.09 1.64 -17.90
CA ALA A 293 -7.05 2.64 -18.15
C ALA A 293 -5.65 2.12 -17.76
N HIS A 294 -4.70 2.38 -18.66
CA HIS A 294 -3.30 1.96 -18.64
C HIS A 294 -2.44 2.96 -17.83
N GLY A 295 -1.12 2.87 -17.92
CA GLY A 295 -0.18 3.88 -17.41
C GLY A 295 1.17 3.86 -18.12
N ARG A 296 2.16 4.59 -17.56
CA ARG A 296 3.49 4.89 -18.09
C ARG A 296 3.43 5.51 -19.48
N ASP A 297 4.22 4.95 -20.41
CA ASP A 297 4.28 5.29 -21.82
C ASP A 297 4.89 6.67 -22.06
N HIS A 298 6.07 6.84 -21.48
CA HIS A 298 6.93 8.02 -21.65
C HIS A 298 8.15 7.66 -22.49
N VAL A 299 8.53 8.54 -23.42
CA VAL A 299 9.81 8.50 -24.14
C VAL A 299 10.57 9.80 -23.82
N THR A 300 11.61 9.70 -23.00
CA THR A 300 12.37 10.87 -22.50
C THR A 300 13.82 10.83 -22.94
N LYS A 301 14.31 11.97 -23.45
CA LYS A 301 15.73 12.28 -23.47
C LYS A 301 16.11 12.97 -22.16
N ILE A 302 17.18 12.52 -21.52
CA ILE A 302 17.77 13.16 -20.33
C ILE A 302 19.27 13.42 -20.54
N GLU A 303 19.73 14.57 -20.04
CA GLU A 303 21.11 15.01 -20.05
C GLU A 303 21.55 15.41 -18.64
N LEU A 304 22.73 14.95 -18.21
CA LEU A 304 23.39 15.29 -16.95
C LEU A 304 24.77 15.90 -17.26
N ALA A 305 25.02 17.09 -16.76
CA ALA A 305 26.30 17.80 -16.87
C ALA A 305 27.14 17.65 -15.60
N LEU A 306 28.43 17.34 -15.75
CA LEU A 306 29.36 17.11 -14.64
C LEU A 306 30.67 17.91 -14.79
N ASP A 307 31.31 18.23 -13.66
CA ASP A 307 32.68 18.76 -13.61
C ASP A 307 33.75 17.66 -13.61
N GLU A 308 35.03 18.06 -13.56
CA GLU A 308 36.19 17.15 -13.57
C GLU A 308 36.31 16.22 -12.35
N ASN A 309 35.53 16.48 -11.29
CA ASN A 309 35.48 15.67 -10.07
C ASN A 309 34.22 14.78 -10.04
N GLY A 310 33.34 14.88 -11.03
CA GLY A 310 32.03 14.21 -11.06
C GLY A 310 30.91 14.98 -10.35
N MET A 311 31.07 16.27 -10.05
CA MET A 311 30.01 17.10 -9.43
C MET A 311 28.96 17.53 -10.47
N PHE A 312 27.68 17.40 -10.16
CA PHE A 312 26.55 17.67 -11.04
C PHE A 312 26.29 19.17 -11.15
N GLN A 313 26.32 19.68 -12.38
CA GLN A 313 26.17 21.11 -12.68
C GLN A 313 24.78 21.44 -13.21
N ALA A 314 24.19 20.56 -14.03
CA ALA A 314 22.83 20.75 -14.55
C ALA A 314 22.17 19.44 -15.00
N ILE A 315 20.83 19.42 -14.98
CA ILE A 315 19.99 18.36 -15.57
C ILE A 315 18.97 18.97 -16.52
N ARG A 316 18.78 18.34 -17.68
CA ARG A 316 17.76 18.71 -18.67
C ARG A 316 16.98 17.48 -19.15
N THR A 317 15.66 17.61 -19.29
CA THR A 317 14.80 16.58 -19.92
C THR A 317 13.91 17.14 -21.03
N ASP A 318 13.67 16.30 -22.03
CA ASP A 318 12.62 16.45 -23.05
C ASP A 318 11.84 15.13 -23.11
N THR A 319 10.59 15.14 -22.65
CA THR A 319 9.71 13.97 -22.51
C THR A 319 8.55 14.05 -23.47
N TYR A 320 8.27 12.95 -24.16
CA TYR A 320 6.97 12.67 -24.78
C TYR A 320 6.20 11.74 -23.84
N ALA A 321 4.95 12.07 -23.51
CA ALA A 321 4.10 11.29 -22.64
C ALA A 321 2.77 10.93 -23.33
N ASN A 322 2.49 9.64 -23.45
CA ASN A 322 1.35 9.15 -24.22
C ASN A 322 0.09 9.20 -23.37
N MET A 323 -0.92 9.96 -23.78
CA MET A 323 -2.22 10.03 -23.09
C MET A 323 -3.17 8.89 -23.49
N GLY A 324 -2.85 8.18 -24.57
CA GLY A 324 -3.78 7.28 -25.25
C GLY A 324 -4.83 8.04 -26.07
N ALA A 325 -5.93 7.37 -26.35
CA ALA A 325 -6.98 7.83 -27.25
C ALA A 325 -7.87 8.92 -26.66
N TYR A 326 -8.07 8.89 -25.35
CA TYR A 326 -8.92 9.84 -24.62
C TYR A 326 -8.23 10.23 -23.32
N LEU A 327 -8.50 11.44 -22.82
CA LEU A 327 -8.09 11.79 -21.46
C LEU A 327 -8.96 11.00 -20.47
N SER A 328 -8.29 10.22 -19.62
CA SER A 328 -8.90 9.62 -18.43
C SER A 328 -8.91 10.64 -17.26
N THR A 329 -9.64 10.33 -16.19
CA THR A 329 -10.04 11.23 -15.09
C THR A 329 -8.95 12.12 -14.51
N PHE A 330 -7.67 11.72 -14.52
CA PHE A 330 -6.57 12.54 -13.99
C PHE A 330 -5.29 12.51 -14.85
N SER A 331 -5.32 11.75 -15.97
CA SER A 331 -4.28 11.49 -16.98
C SER A 331 -3.35 12.65 -17.35
N THR A 332 -3.81 13.90 -17.31
CA THR A 332 -3.02 15.08 -17.70
C THR A 332 -2.08 15.59 -16.60
N SER A 333 -2.37 15.33 -15.33
CA SER A 333 -1.52 15.75 -14.21
C SER A 333 -0.25 14.91 -14.13
N VAL A 334 -0.42 13.61 -14.39
CA VAL A 334 0.53 12.50 -14.42
C VAL A 334 1.90 12.86 -15.01
N PRO A 335 2.04 13.26 -16.29
CA PRO A 335 3.36 13.49 -16.82
C PRO A 335 3.88 14.91 -16.49
N THR A 336 3.17 15.75 -15.72
CA THR A 336 3.51 17.18 -15.53
C THR A 336 3.76 17.57 -14.08
N TRP A 337 2.79 18.20 -13.40
CA TRP A 337 2.87 18.64 -12.01
C TRP A 337 3.18 17.53 -11.03
N LEU A 338 2.74 16.35 -11.46
CA LEU A 338 3.26 15.12 -11.01
C LEU A 338 4.74 15.03 -11.52
N HIS A 339 5.11 14.34 -12.62
CA HIS A 339 6.53 14.09 -13.03
C HIS A 339 7.61 15.13 -12.65
N GLY A 340 7.42 16.39 -13.04
CA GLY A 340 8.48 17.40 -13.11
C GLY A 340 8.82 18.12 -11.81
N THR A 341 7.91 18.18 -10.82
CA THR A 341 8.14 18.87 -9.52
C THR A 341 9.28 18.28 -8.69
N LEU A 342 9.88 17.22 -9.20
CA LEU A 342 10.64 16.27 -8.44
C LEU A 342 11.81 15.66 -9.23
N MET A 343 12.08 16.20 -10.43
CA MET A 343 13.22 15.89 -11.30
C MET A 343 14.60 16.22 -10.70
N ALA A 344 14.70 16.39 -9.38
CA ALA A 344 15.92 16.62 -8.66
C ALA A 344 16.84 15.38 -8.59
N GLY A 345 16.33 14.19 -8.21
CA GLY A 345 17.15 13.11 -7.60
C GLY A 345 17.88 13.62 -6.35
N ASN A 346 18.52 12.84 -5.47
CA ASN A 346 19.00 13.40 -4.17
C ASN A 346 20.29 14.18 -4.23
N TYR A 347 20.41 14.92 -5.31
CA TYR A 347 21.52 15.73 -5.66
C TYR A 347 21.26 17.19 -5.31
N LYS A 348 22.37 17.87 -5.00
CA LYS A 348 22.60 19.29 -5.19
C LYS A 348 22.88 19.57 -6.67
N THR A 349 22.05 19.07 -7.59
CA THR A 349 22.06 19.60 -8.96
C THR A 349 21.52 21.02 -8.89
N PRO A 350 22.32 22.08 -9.11
CA PRO A 350 21.87 23.44 -8.83
C PRO A 350 20.93 23.99 -9.90
N LEU A 351 20.97 23.43 -11.12
CA LEU A 351 20.22 23.88 -12.28
C LEU A 351 19.45 22.70 -12.89
N ILE A 352 18.13 22.82 -12.98
CA ILE A 352 17.25 21.78 -13.50
C ILE A 352 16.23 22.41 -14.43
N TYR A 353 15.99 21.78 -15.57
CA TYR A 353 14.92 22.12 -16.49
C TYR A 353 14.17 20.87 -16.97
N VAL A 354 12.84 20.94 -16.94
CA VAL A 354 11.94 19.83 -17.31
C VAL A 354 11.00 20.26 -18.42
N ASN A 355 10.88 19.45 -19.47
CA ASN A 355 9.91 19.67 -20.53
C ASN A 355 9.16 18.38 -20.88
N VAL A 356 7.84 18.51 -21.06
CA VAL A 356 6.89 17.40 -21.24
C VAL A 356 5.86 17.77 -22.31
N LYS A 357 5.85 17.00 -23.39
CA LYS A 357 4.88 17.05 -24.48
C LYS A 357 3.90 15.89 -24.28
N ALA A 358 2.66 16.18 -23.88
CA ALA A 358 1.63 15.15 -23.76
C ALA A 358 0.93 14.94 -25.11
N VAL A 359 0.77 13.70 -25.54
CA VAL A 359 0.40 13.36 -26.93
C VAL A 359 -0.73 12.33 -26.97
N PHE A 360 -1.74 12.56 -27.80
CA PHE A 360 -2.79 11.60 -28.11
C PHE A 360 -2.29 10.52 -29.08
N THR A 361 -2.64 9.26 -28.83
CA THR A 361 -2.33 8.11 -29.70
C THR A 361 -3.53 7.16 -29.78
N ASN A 362 -3.55 6.24 -30.75
CA ASN A 362 -4.60 5.25 -30.93
C ASN A 362 -4.46 4.02 -30.00
N THR A 363 -4.05 4.26 -28.76
CA THR A 363 -3.95 3.26 -27.70
C THR A 363 -5.00 3.53 -26.62
N VAL A 364 -5.31 2.57 -25.75
CA VAL A 364 -6.27 2.77 -24.64
C VAL A 364 -5.87 4.01 -23.79
N PRO A 365 -6.78 4.73 -23.12
CA PRO A 365 -6.38 5.82 -22.21
C PRO A 365 -5.35 5.39 -21.16
N VAL A 366 -4.38 6.26 -20.84
CA VAL A 366 -3.49 6.08 -19.66
C VAL A 366 -3.90 6.99 -18.51
N ASP A 367 -3.62 6.57 -17.28
CA ASP A 367 -3.85 7.36 -16.07
C ASP A 367 -3.04 6.81 -14.88
N ALA A 368 -3.65 6.82 -13.69
CA ALA A 368 -3.10 6.50 -12.40
C ALA A 368 -3.05 5.01 -12.04
N TYR A 369 -2.07 4.73 -11.18
CA TYR A 369 -1.31 3.49 -11.10
C TYR A 369 -0.24 3.60 -9.97
N ARG A 370 0.77 2.70 -9.79
CA ARG A 370 1.97 2.81 -8.86
C ARG A 370 2.69 3.94 -9.51
N GLY A 371 2.29 5.20 -9.30
CA GLY A 371 1.66 6.15 -10.26
C GLY A 371 2.26 7.51 -10.12
N ALA A 372 2.22 8.44 -11.09
CA ALA A 372 2.35 8.56 -12.54
C ALA A 372 3.29 9.82 -12.87
N GLY A 373 4.58 9.73 -13.41
CA GLY A 373 5.88 10.53 -13.23
C GLY A 373 7.27 10.14 -12.43
N ARG A 374 7.68 8.93 -11.91
CA ARG A 374 8.39 8.53 -10.58
C ARG A 374 9.67 7.80 -10.90
N PRO A 375 9.82 6.47 -10.92
CA PRO A 375 10.44 5.78 -12.05
C PRO A 375 10.12 6.28 -13.48
N GLU A 376 9.64 7.49 -13.74
CA GLU A 376 9.96 8.23 -14.96
C GLU A 376 11.12 9.14 -14.58
N ALA A 377 10.95 10.08 -13.65
CA ALA A 377 12.06 10.82 -13.03
C ALA A 377 13.19 9.93 -12.42
N THR A 378 13.00 9.07 -11.38
CA THR A 378 13.96 8.04 -10.91
C THR A 378 14.61 7.30 -12.06
N PHE A 379 13.82 6.78 -13.00
CA PHE A 379 14.38 5.93 -14.05
C PHE A 379 15.22 6.75 -15.02
N GLN A 380 14.79 7.94 -15.41
CA GLN A 380 15.55 8.88 -16.22
C GLN A 380 16.87 9.23 -15.52
N LEU A 381 16.76 9.73 -14.29
CA LEU A 381 17.86 10.28 -13.50
C LEU A 381 18.85 9.20 -13.03
N GLU A 382 18.40 8.14 -12.37
CA GLU A 382 19.31 7.08 -11.92
C GLU A 382 19.97 6.37 -13.09
N ARG A 383 19.27 6.13 -14.20
CA ARG A 383 19.92 5.55 -15.39
C ARG A 383 20.96 6.49 -15.99
N VAL A 384 20.72 7.81 -16.04
CA VAL A 384 21.70 8.76 -16.59
C VAL A 384 22.92 8.90 -15.68
N ILE A 385 22.74 8.88 -14.35
CA ILE A 385 23.84 8.94 -13.40
C ILE A 385 24.64 7.63 -13.38
N ASP A 386 23.96 6.48 -13.42
CA ASP A 386 24.62 5.17 -13.50
C ASP A 386 25.41 5.00 -14.81
N LYS A 387 24.97 5.65 -15.89
CA LYS A 387 25.77 5.79 -17.11
C LYS A 387 26.95 6.75 -16.93
N ALA A 388 26.76 7.89 -16.27
CA ALA A 388 27.83 8.88 -16.04
C ALA A 388 29.00 8.30 -15.24
N ALA A 389 28.71 7.46 -14.24
CA ALA A 389 29.69 6.67 -13.51
C ALA A 389 30.61 5.87 -14.47
N ARG A 390 29.99 5.07 -15.35
CA ARG A 390 30.70 4.22 -16.32
C ARG A 390 31.49 5.01 -17.34
N GLU A 391 30.99 6.17 -17.79
CA GLU A 391 31.69 7.02 -18.77
C GLU A 391 32.91 7.74 -18.17
N LEU A 392 32.83 8.17 -16.90
CA LEU A 392 33.93 8.81 -16.18
C LEU A 392 34.94 7.79 -15.59
N GLY A 393 34.64 6.49 -15.66
CA GLY A 393 35.40 5.46 -14.94
C GLY A 393 35.30 5.59 -13.42
N MET A 394 34.31 6.35 -12.92
CA MET A 394 34.05 6.51 -11.51
C MET A 394 33.23 5.35 -10.99
N ASP A 395 33.49 5.02 -9.73
CA ASP A 395 32.62 4.15 -8.96
C ASP A 395 31.18 4.71 -8.95
N PRO A 396 30.16 3.95 -9.40
CA PRO A 396 28.76 4.39 -9.36
C PRO A 396 28.28 4.63 -7.93
N ILE A 397 29.01 4.07 -6.95
CA ILE A 397 29.00 4.49 -5.57
C ILE A 397 29.57 5.94 -5.47
N GLU A 398 30.88 6.16 -5.32
CA GLU A 398 31.52 7.47 -5.07
C GLU A 398 30.93 8.69 -5.81
N ILE A 399 30.61 8.56 -7.11
CA ILE A 399 30.07 9.66 -7.94
C ILE A 399 28.77 10.23 -7.39
N ARG A 400 27.87 9.40 -6.86
CA ARG A 400 26.63 9.93 -6.30
C ARG A 400 26.94 10.53 -4.92
N ARG A 401 27.81 9.92 -4.08
CA ARG A 401 28.24 10.45 -2.75
C ARG A 401 28.52 11.92 -2.76
N LYS A 402 29.32 12.33 -3.73
CA LYS A 402 29.80 13.68 -3.96
C LYS A 402 28.66 14.69 -4.10
N ASN A 403 27.56 14.28 -4.72
CA ASN A 403 26.50 15.15 -5.19
C ASN A 403 25.32 15.32 -4.24
N PHE A 404 25.23 14.53 -3.18
CA PHE A 404 24.16 14.64 -2.19
C PHE A 404 24.07 16.00 -1.49
N ILE A 405 22.85 16.43 -1.17
CA ILE A 405 22.60 17.40 -0.08
C ILE A 405 23.02 16.70 1.25
N GLN A 406 23.24 17.42 2.35
CA GLN A 406 23.80 16.91 3.61
C GLN A 406 22.86 17.18 4.81
N LYS A 407 23.05 16.46 5.93
CA LYS A 407 22.19 16.45 7.14
C LYS A 407 21.91 17.87 7.66
N ASP A 408 22.95 18.68 7.60
CA ASP A 408 23.04 20.06 8.02
C ASP A 408 22.50 21.07 6.98
N GLU A 409 22.08 20.61 5.81
CA GLU A 409 21.52 21.43 4.72
C GLU A 409 19.97 21.33 4.66
N PHE A 410 19.30 21.01 5.78
CA PHE A 410 17.85 20.77 5.84
C PHE A 410 17.02 21.71 6.75
N PRO A 411 15.77 22.06 6.40
CA PRO A 411 15.01 21.70 5.17
C PRO A 411 15.63 22.24 3.87
N TYR A 412 15.46 21.52 2.76
CA TYR A 412 16.05 21.89 1.47
C TYR A 412 14.99 22.31 0.45
N ALA A 413 14.97 23.60 0.15
CA ALA A 413 14.24 24.16 -0.98
C ALA A 413 14.87 23.69 -2.31
N THR A 414 14.12 22.95 -3.13
CA THR A 414 14.66 22.42 -4.39
C THR A 414 14.63 23.43 -5.53
N PRO A 415 15.39 23.19 -6.62
CA PRO A 415 15.19 23.88 -7.88
C PRO A 415 13.81 23.63 -8.53
N VAL A 416 13.00 22.68 -8.04
CA VAL A 416 11.79 22.14 -8.69
C VAL A 416 10.51 22.39 -7.86
N ALA A 417 10.43 23.57 -7.23
CA ALA A 417 9.27 24.15 -6.51
C ALA A 417 8.79 23.46 -5.22
N LEU A 418 9.20 22.22 -4.93
CA LEU A 418 8.94 21.58 -3.63
C LEU A 418 10.11 21.82 -2.66
N GLU A 419 9.78 22.04 -1.39
CA GLU A 419 10.73 21.96 -0.29
C GLU A 419 10.68 20.54 0.27
N TYR A 420 11.83 19.90 0.44
CA TYR A 420 11.89 18.70 1.26
C TYR A 420 12.02 19.15 2.70
N ASP A 421 10.97 18.90 3.46
CA ASP A 421 10.78 19.31 4.85
C ASP A 421 11.77 18.60 5.77
N THR A 422 11.89 17.30 5.58
CA THR A 422 12.88 16.45 6.22
C THR A 422 13.49 15.54 5.17
N GLY A 423 14.79 15.40 5.31
CA GLY A 423 15.67 14.95 4.27
C GLY A 423 17.06 15.07 4.83
N ASP A 424 17.31 14.16 5.70
CA ASP A 424 17.97 14.34 6.94
C ASP A 424 19.50 13.98 6.66
N TYR A 425 20.04 14.19 5.44
CA TYR A 425 21.24 13.58 4.78
C TYR A 425 22.56 13.32 5.57
N VAL A 426 22.55 12.34 6.47
CA VAL A 426 23.56 11.27 6.46
C VAL A 426 22.86 9.94 6.04
N ALA A 427 22.71 8.85 6.82
CA ALA A 427 21.87 7.65 6.55
C ALA A 427 21.75 7.05 5.10
N THR A 428 20.74 6.18 4.89
CA THR A 428 20.13 5.53 3.69
C THR A 428 20.78 5.42 2.30
N MET A 429 22.05 5.78 2.10
CA MET A 429 22.83 5.30 0.97
C MET A 429 24.05 4.54 1.39
N ASP A 430 24.73 4.93 2.47
CA ASP A 430 25.48 3.90 3.20
C ASP A 430 24.60 2.88 3.92
N LYS A 431 23.33 2.85 3.49
CA LYS A 431 22.44 1.73 3.58
C LYS A 431 22.34 0.88 2.30
N LEU A 432 23.40 0.55 1.49
CA LEU A 432 23.56 -0.80 0.82
C LEU A 432 25.00 -1.68 0.70
N GLN A 433 26.15 -2.00 1.50
CA GLN A 433 27.08 -1.88 2.85
C GLN A 433 26.92 -2.11 4.55
N GLU A 434 25.96 -2.43 5.58
CA GLU A 434 24.47 -2.83 6.09
C GLU A 434 23.27 -3.88 5.39
N ILE A 435 22.19 -3.82 4.35
CA ILE A 435 21.65 -4.51 2.96
C ILE A 435 22.20 -4.11 1.48
N ALA A 436 23.12 -4.83 0.76
CA ALA A 436 22.93 -5.63 -0.53
C ALA A 436 24.09 -6.51 -1.07
N ASP A 437 25.29 -6.45 -0.51
CA ASP A 437 26.42 -7.29 -0.88
C ASP A 437 27.15 -7.02 -2.20
N LEU A 438 27.38 -5.75 -2.34
CA LEU A 438 27.99 -4.99 -3.38
C LEU A 438 29.57 -4.91 -3.22
N ASP A 439 30.24 -5.47 -2.17
CA ASP A 439 31.74 -5.30 -1.95
C ASP A 439 32.43 -6.46 -2.68
N GLY A 440 32.54 -7.61 -1.99
CA GLY A 440 32.79 -8.90 -2.54
C GLY A 440 31.55 -9.40 -3.28
N PHE A 441 30.75 -8.48 -3.81
CA PHE A 441 30.53 -8.42 -5.24
C PHE A 441 31.77 -8.82 -6.06
N GLU A 442 33.02 -8.50 -5.71
CA GLU A 442 34.19 -9.13 -6.36
C GLU A 442 34.56 -10.53 -5.79
N ALA A 443 34.09 -10.91 -4.61
CA ALA A 443 33.94 -12.33 -4.26
C ALA A 443 32.75 -12.96 -5.00
N ARG A 444 31.88 -12.19 -5.65
CA ARG A 444 30.81 -12.66 -6.56
C ARG A 444 31.20 -12.51 -8.04
N ALA A 445 32.30 -11.79 -8.27
CA ALA A 445 33.38 -12.15 -9.17
C ALA A 445 34.24 -13.32 -8.69
N SER A 446 33.79 -14.00 -7.66
CA SER A 446 33.83 -15.44 -7.64
C SER A 446 32.54 -16.08 -8.22
N GLU A 447 31.75 -17.01 -7.66
CA GLU A 447 31.00 -18.10 -8.38
C GLU A 447 29.93 -17.81 -9.44
N SER A 448 29.88 -16.62 -10.03
CA SER A 448 29.26 -16.42 -11.35
C SER A 448 29.75 -17.11 -12.79
N ARG A 449 31.78 -17.60 -13.91
CA ARG A 449 32.43 -18.16 -15.19
C ARG A 449 32.72 -19.67 -15.20
N LYS A 450 32.86 -20.32 -14.04
CA LYS A 450 33.10 -21.78 -13.90
C LYS A 450 32.02 -22.70 -14.51
N LYS A 451 30.89 -22.15 -14.95
CA LYS A 451 29.69 -22.83 -15.48
C LYS A 451 29.06 -22.11 -16.71
N GLY A 452 29.78 -21.16 -17.35
CA GLY A 452 29.48 -20.67 -18.72
C GLY A 452 28.64 -19.38 -18.93
N LEU A 453 28.95 -18.27 -18.25
CA LEU A 453 28.03 -17.11 -18.05
C LEU A 453 28.82 -15.74 -17.71
N LEU A 454 28.18 -14.58 -17.34
CA LEU A 454 28.77 -13.28 -16.81
C LEU A 454 28.25 -12.66 -15.44
N ARG A 455 27.36 -11.63 -15.39
CA ARG A 455 26.52 -10.99 -14.26
C ARG A 455 26.87 -9.55 -13.76
N GLY A 456 25.84 -8.79 -13.31
CA GLY A 456 25.82 -7.29 -13.25
C GLY A 456 25.25 -6.60 -11.98
N LEU A 457 25.27 -5.25 -11.98
CA LEU A 457 24.96 -4.29 -10.89
C LEU A 457 23.74 -3.42 -11.23
N GLY A 458 22.73 -3.44 -10.36
CA GLY A 458 21.69 -2.41 -10.22
C GLY A 458 21.85 -1.65 -8.89
N ILE A 459 21.96 -0.33 -8.97
CA ILE A 459 21.79 0.56 -7.82
C ILE A 459 21.03 1.84 -8.26
N ASN A 460 19.89 2.08 -7.60
CA ASN A 460 18.73 2.82 -8.13
C ASN A 460 17.70 3.15 -7.00
N CYS A 461 17.47 4.42 -6.68
CA CYS A 461 17.00 5.00 -5.40
C CYS A 461 15.50 4.81 -4.93
N TYR A 462 15.12 5.29 -3.70
CA TYR A 462 13.70 5.40 -3.20
C TYR A 462 13.19 6.55 -2.19
N ILE A 463 12.07 7.29 -2.51
CA ILE A 463 11.07 8.13 -1.72
C ILE A 463 10.09 8.95 -2.64
N GLU A 464 9.18 9.74 -2.09
CA GLU A 464 7.75 9.81 -2.35
C GLU A 464 7.23 11.11 -1.62
N ALA A 465 6.51 12.07 -2.23
CA ALA A 465 6.04 13.34 -1.57
C ALA A 465 4.52 13.51 -1.63
N CYS A 466 3.82 13.55 -0.47
CA CYS A 466 2.60 12.73 -0.36
C CYS A 466 1.30 13.35 0.21
N GLY A 467 0.24 12.53 0.18
CA GLY A 467 -1.18 12.85 0.41
C GLY A 467 -1.70 14.01 -0.44
N ILE A 468 -2.20 13.77 -1.68
CA ILE A 468 -2.58 14.83 -2.67
C ILE A 468 -3.46 15.91 -2.03
N ALA A 469 -2.80 16.98 -1.62
CA ALA A 469 -3.24 18.07 -0.78
C ALA A 469 -2.05 19.04 -0.63
N PRO A 470 -2.23 20.25 -0.07
CA PRO A 470 -3.50 20.89 0.26
C PRO A 470 -4.23 21.38 -0.99
N SER A 471 -5.56 21.50 -0.91
CA SER A 471 -6.44 21.78 -2.05
C SER A 471 -6.14 23.12 -2.76
N ASN A 472 -5.52 24.09 -2.07
CA ASN A 472 -5.07 25.34 -2.69
C ASN A 472 -3.83 25.15 -3.56
N LEU A 473 -2.85 24.34 -3.14
CA LEU A 473 -1.65 24.07 -3.92
C LEU A 473 -2.02 23.28 -5.17
N VAL A 474 -2.67 22.13 -5.02
CA VAL A 474 -3.07 21.30 -6.17
C VAL A 474 -4.05 22.02 -7.11
N GLY A 475 -4.85 22.97 -6.61
CA GLY A 475 -5.68 23.85 -7.43
C GLY A 475 -4.88 24.91 -8.21
N MET A 476 -3.81 25.46 -7.62
CA MET A 476 -2.83 26.27 -8.36
C MET A 476 -2.06 25.45 -9.41
N LEU A 477 -1.87 24.15 -9.15
CA LEU A 477 -1.36 23.17 -10.11
C LEU A 477 -2.46 22.58 -11.03
N GLY A 478 -3.67 23.16 -11.05
CA GLY A 478 -4.71 22.87 -12.04
C GLY A 478 -5.78 21.82 -11.70
N ALA A 479 -5.84 21.28 -10.48
CA ALA A 479 -6.89 20.35 -10.07
C ALA A 479 -8.28 21.00 -10.14
N ARG A 480 -9.22 20.42 -10.90
CA ARG A 480 -10.57 20.98 -11.12
C ARG A 480 -11.57 20.61 -10.02
N ALA A 481 -11.31 19.53 -9.29
CA ALA A 481 -12.06 19.15 -8.10
C ALA A 481 -11.24 19.48 -6.84
N GLY A 482 -11.94 19.88 -5.76
CA GLY A 482 -11.29 20.05 -4.47
C GLY A 482 -10.86 18.70 -3.92
N LEU A 483 -9.55 18.46 -3.78
CA LEU A 483 -9.01 17.15 -3.38
C LEU A 483 -9.06 16.91 -1.86
N TYR A 484 -10.16 17.31 -1.24
CA TYR A 484 -10.50 17.07 0.16
C TYR A 484 -11.11 15.67 0.35
N GLU A 485 -11.34 15.29 1.61
CA GLU A 485 -12.20 14.15 1.94
C GLU A 485 -13.35 14.56 2.85
N SER A 486 -14.37 13.69 2.94
CA SER A 486 -15.42 13.88 3.94
C SER A 486 -15.85 12.58 4.61
N ALA A 487 -16.35 12.76 5.83
CA ALA A 487 -16.94 11.71 6.63
C ALA A 487 -18.15 12.27 7.36
N THR A 488 -19.15 11.43 7.58
CA THR A 488 -20.32 11.72 8.39
C THR A 488 -20.44 10.61 9.42
N VAL A 489 -20.50 11.04 10.67
CA VAL A 489 -20.24 10.20 11.84
C VAL A 489 -21.56 10.17 12.63
N ARG A 490 -22.38 9.13 12.41
CA ARG A 490 -23.81 9.12 12.76
C ARG A 490 -24.10 8.30 14.02
N VAL A 491 -24.10 8.93 15.19
CA VAL A 491 -24.57 8.32 16.47
C VAL A 491 -26.01 7.80 16.35
N ASN A 492 -26.18 6.48 16.20
CA ASN A 492 -27.44 5.74 16.32
C ASN A 492 -27.79 5.46 17.80
N ALA A 493 -28.97 4.88 18.03
CA ALA A 493 -29.64 4.93 19.33
C ALA A 493 -29.08 4.02 20.46
N THR A 494 -28.20 3.07 20.17
CA THR A 494 -27.58 2.19 21.21
C THR A 494 -26.25 2.74 21.76
N GLY A 495 -25.92 3.99 21.40
CA GLY A 495 -24.55 4.51 21.32
C GLY A 495 -24.06 4.58 19.87
N SER A 496 -24.63 3.70 19.03
CA SER A 496 -24.04 3.21 17.80
C SER A 496 -23.74 4.26 16.72
N ILE A 497 -22.59 4.92 16.74
CA ILE A 497 -22.12 5.65 15.54
C ILE A 497 -22.15 4.74 14.29
N THR A 498 -22.49 5.23 13.10
CA THR A 498 -22.13 4.64 11.79
C THR A 498 -21.16 5.61 11.13
N VAL A 499 -20.02 5.16 10.62
CA VAL A 499 -19.09 6.02 9.88
C VAL A 499 -19.35 5.84 8.42
N MET A 500 -19.64 6.97 7.81
CA MET A 500 -20.11 7.07 6.46
C MET A 500 -19.08 7.93 5.73
N THR A 501 -18.29 7.35 4.83
CA THR A 501 -17.08 8.02 4.27
C THR A 501 -17.00 7.91 2.74
N GLY A 502 -16.32 8.88 2.14
CA GLY A 502 -15.98 8.90 0.71
C GLY A 502 -14.97 7.83 0.29
N CYS A 503 -14.02 7.49 1.18
CA CYS A 503 -13.01 6.46 0.94
C CYS A 503 -13.62 5.05 0.95
N HIS A 504 -12.98 4.07 0.29
CA HIS A 504 -13.47 2.70 0.12
C HIS A 504 -12.39 1.61 0.37
N SER A 505 -12.74 0.39 0.85
CA SER A 505 -11.79 -0.71 1.20
C SER A 505 -11.62 -1.76 0.09
N HIS A 506 -10.40 -2.26 -0.10
CA HIS A 506 -10.11 -3.26 -1.14
C HIS A 506 -8.96 -4.24 -0.86
N GLY A 507 -8.42 -4.20 0.35
CA GLY A 507 -7.16 -4.86 0.70
C GLY A 507 -6.24 -3.99 1.54
N GLN A 508 -6.40 -2.66 1.50
CA GLN A 508 -5.80 -1.76 2.51
C GLN A 508 -6.37 -2.00 3.91
N GLY A 509 -7.55 -2.62 3.98
CA GLY A 509 -8.27 -2.85 5.22
C GLY A 509 -8.90 -1.57 5.77
N HIS A 510 -9.75 -0.88 5.00
CA HIS A 510 -10.38 0.34 5.51
C HIS A 510 -11.54 0.08 6.48
N GLU A 511 -12.09 -1.14 6.52
CA GLU A 511 -12.88 -1.69 7.66
C GLU A 511 -11.99 -1.88 8.92
N THR A 512 -10.70 -1.57 8.82
CA THR A 512 -9.71 -1.54 9.89
C THR A 512 -9.27 -0.08 10.05
N THR A 513 -8.50 0.49 9.12
CA THR A 513 -7.84 1.81 9.30
C THR A 513 -8.81 2.98 9.54
N PHE A 514 -10.07 2.93 9.09
CA PHE A 514 -11.02 4.03 9.28
C PHE A 514 -11.92 3.91 10.51
N PRO A 515 -12.41 2.71 10.89
CA PRO A 515 -12.82 2.43 12.25
C PRO A 515 -11.76 2.90 13.23
N GLN A 516 -10.49 2.71 12.90
CA GLN A 516 -9.33 3.04 13.73
C GLN A 516 -9.03 4.55 13.80
N VAL A 517 -9.19 5.32 12.71
CA VAL A 517 -9.02 6.79 12.78
C VAL A 517 -10.26 7.51 13.32
N ILE A 518 -11.46 6.99 13.01
CA ILE A 518 -12.65 7.25 13.85
C ILE A 518 -12.61 6.33 15.07
N ALA A 519 -11.38 6.13 15.56
CA ALA A 519 -11.00 5.67 16.86
C ALA A 519 -9.66 6.30 17.35
N ASP A 520 -9.38 7.58 17.09
CA ASP A 520 -8.67 8.42 18.09
C ASP A 520 -9.69 8.93 19.13
N MET A 521 -10.72 9.65 18.67
CA MET A 521 -11.11 10.90 19.33
C MET A 521 -12.40 10.94 20.20
N ILE A 522 -13.47 10.16 19.92
CA ILE A 522 -14.81 10.29 20.57
C ILE A 522 -14.87 9.69 21.97
N GLY A 523 -14.03 8.70 22.21
CA GLY A 523 -14.24 7.65 23.19
C GLY A 523 -15.16 6.49 22.79
N ILE A 524 -15.28 6.07 21.50
CA ILE A 524 -15.89 4.81 21.06
C ILE A 524 -15.06 3.93 20.04
N SER A 525 -14.98 2.58 20.13
CA SER A 525 -13.88 1.71 19.60
C SER A 525 -13.87 1.45 18.12
N GLU A 526 -14.07 0.23 17.67
CA GLU A 526 -14.01 -0.24 16.30
C GLU A 526 -14.73 -1.60 16.23
N ASP A 527 -15.87 -1.82 16.94
CA ASP A 527 -16.73 -3.05 16.80
C ASP A 527 -18.14 -3.10 16.11
N GLN A 528 -19.04 -2.09 16.20
CA GLN A 528 -20.20 -1.95 15.28
C GLN A 528 -20.49 -0.58 14.57
N VAL A 529 -19.55 0.39 14.37
CA VAL A 529 -19.79 1.48 13.37
C VAL A 529 -19.74 0.75 12.12
N HIS A 530 -20.87 0.55 11.50
CA HIS A 530 -20.75 0.11 10.15
C HIS A 530 -19.94 1.14 9.38
N ILE A 531 -18.77 0.76 8.87
CA ILE A 531 -18.10 1.48 7.80
C ILE A 531 -18.97 1.20 6.62
N GLN A 532 -20.00 2.02 6.57
CA GLN A 532 -20.67 2.28 5.34
C GLN A 532 -19.66 3.13 4.56
N HIS A 533 -18.70 2.47 3.92
CA HIS A 533 -17.93 3.06 2.85
C HIS A 533 -18.63 2.77 1.53
N GLY A 534 -18.46 3.71 0.60
CA GLY A 534 -18.86 3.59 -0.79
C GLY A 534 -20.36 3.51 -1.12
N ASP A 535 -21.25 3.28 -0.16
CA ASP A 535 -22.70 3.50 -0.35
C ASP A 535 -23.07 4.97 -0.38
N THR A 536 -22.96 5.62 -1.55
CA THR A 536 -23.07 7.07 -1.70
C THR A 536 -24.42 7.64 -1.27
N SER A 537 -25.54 6.90 -1.32
CA SER A 537 -26.80 7.41 -0.74
C SER A 537 -26.75 7.53 0.78
N ASN A 538 -25.90 6.71 1.42
CA ASN A 538 -25.69 6.71 2.87
C ASN A 538 -24.41 7.43 3.29
N THR A 539 -23.56 7.88 2.35
CA THR A 539 -22.20 8.37 2.64
C THR A 539 -21.90 9.69 1.94
N PRO A 540 -21.16 10.62 2.60
CA PRO A 540 -20.98 11.97 2.12
C PRO A 540 -19.96 12.05 0.98
N MET A 541 -20.09 13.08 0.15
CA MET A 541 -19.20 13.30 -1.00
C MET A 541 -17.74 13.46 -0.57
N GLY A 542 -16.93 12.44 -0.84
CA GLY A 542 -15.48 12.50 -0.85
C GLY A 542 -14.94 12.20 -2.24
N MET A 543 -13.66 12.46 -2.45
CA MET A 543 -12.94 12.08 -3.65
C MET A 543 -12.48 10.60 -3.60
N GLY A 544 -12.45 9.96 -2.42
CA GLY A 544 -12.33 8.52 -2.25
C GLY A 544 -10.92 7.96 -2.05
N THR A 545 -10.83 6.62 -2.05
CA THR A 545 -9.58 5.88 -1.89
C THR A 545 -8.90 5.78 -3.24
N TYR A 546 -7.95 6.65 -3.51
CA TYR A 546 -7.14 6.52 -4.71
C TYR A 546 -5.79 7.11 -4.45
N GLY A 547 -4.73 6.40 -4.87
CA GLY A 547 -3.34 6.79 -4.59
C GLY A 547 -3.24 7.41 -3.20
N SER A 548 -3.45 6.54 -2.23
CA SER A 548 -4.36 6.73 -1.10
C SER A 548 -4.02 7.88 -0.13
N ARG A 549 -4.43 9.07 -0.50
CA ARG A 549 -5.07 10.05 0.38
C ARG A 549 -5.97 9.51 1.52
N SER A 550 -6.23 8.20 1.62
CA SER A 550 -7.16 7.53 2.54
C SER A 550 -6.96 7.82 4.03
N ILE A 551 -5.74 7.91 4.56
CA ILE A 551 -5.48 8.44 5.93
C ILE A 551 -4.98 9.88 5.90
N ALA A 552 -4.07 10.21 4.97
CA ALA A 552 -3.44 11.52 4.88
C ALA A 552 -4.44 12.67 4.64
N VAL A 553 -5.59 12.37 4.02
CA VAL A 553 -6.71 13.27 3.77
C VAL A 553 -8.03 12.68 4.29
N GLY A 554 -8.33 11.39 4.04
CA GLY A 554 -9.53 10.68 4.48
C GLY A 554 -9.59 10.53 5.99
N GLY A 555 -8.57 9.93 6.59
CA GLY A 555 -8.34 9.92 8.03
C GLY A 555 -8.35 11.33 8.62
N ALA A 556 -7.70 12.31 7.96
CA ALA A 556 -7.77 13.70 8.40
C ALA A 556 -9.19 14.32 8.34
N ALA A 557 -10.02 13.97 7.36
CA ALA A 557 -11.40 14.44 7.23
C ALA A 557 -12.37 13.71 8.17
N MET A 558 -12.14 12.42 8.37
CA MET A 558 -12.69 11.59 9.42
C MET A 558 -12.42 12.22 10.77
N VAL A 559 -11.18 12.60 11.06
CA VAL A 559 -10.78 13.36 12.26
C VAL A 559 -11.61 14.64 12.38
N ARG A 560 -11.64 15.49 11.35
CA ARG A 560 -12.42 16.75 11.34
C ARG A 560 -13.95 16.57 11.47
N ALA A 561 -14.50 15.42 11.09
CA ALA A 561 -15.92 15.10 11.27
C ALA A 561 -16.22 14.57 12.68
N THR A 562 -15.28 13.78 13.19
CA THR A 562 -15.28 13.16 14.52
C THR A 562 -15.13 14.22 15.61
N GLU A 563 -14.24 15.20 15.43
CA GLU A 563 -14.15 16.48 16.16
C GLU A 563 -15.53 17.15 16.33
N LYS A 564 -16.31 17.25 15.24
CA LYS A 564 -17.63 17.89 15.25
C LYS A 564 -18.65 17.04 15.99
N ILE A 565 -18.56 15.71 15.92
CA ILE A 565 -19.37 14.82 16.76
C ILE A 565 -18.95 14.92 18.22
N ILE A 566 -17.68 15.04 18.59
CA ILE A 566 -17.24 15.29 19.97
C ILE A 566 -17.81 16.61 20.49
N ALA A 567 -17.69 17.68 19.70
CA ALA A 567 -18.22 18.99 20.07
C ALA A 567 -19.75 18.99 20.18
N LYS A 568 -20.45 18.23 19.33
CA LYS A 568 -21.91 18.07 19.38
C LYS A 568 -22.34 17.14 20.51
N ALA A 569 -21.62 16.04 20.75
CA ALA A 569 -21.81 15.07 21.83
C ALA A 569 -21.58 15.71 23.19
N LYS A 570 -20.58 16.60 23.35
CA LYS A 570 -20.41 17.41 24.56
C LYS A 570 -21.60 18.36 24.82
N LYS A 571 -22.24 18.87 23.76
CA LYS A 571 -23.51 19.63 23.86
C LYS A 571 -24.76 18.74 24.01
N ILE A 572 -24.68 17.47 23.61
CA ILE A 572 -25.77 16.49 23.66
C ILE A 572 -25.78 15.72 24.98
N ALA A 573 -24.64 15.44 25.61
CA ALA A 573 -24.58 15.01 27.01
C ALA A 573 -25.17 16.07 27.96
N ALA A 574 -25.18 17.33 27.53
CA ALA A 574 -25.87 18.45 28.20
C ALA A 574 -27.34 18.67 27.76
N HIS A 575 -27.91 17.81 26.89
CA HIS A 575 -29.30 17.94 26.39
C HIS A 575 -30.06 16.61 26.19
N LEU A 576 -29.41 15.44 26.28
CA LEU A 576 -30.06 14.12 26.16
C LEU A 576 -29.85 13.27 27.42
N MET A 577 -30.66 13.33 28.48
CA MET A 577 -31.92 14.04 28.80
C MET A 577 -33.18 13.86 27.91
N GLU A 578 -33.15 13.38 26.64
CA GLU A 578 -34.33 13.57 25.74
C GLU A 578 -34.45 12.73 24.42
N ALA A 579 -34.20 11.41 24.44
CA ALA A 579 -34.75 10.39 23.49
C ALA A 579 -34.50 10.45 21.94
N ALA A 580 -34.69 9.30 21.25
CA ALA A 580 -34.69 9.20 19.77
C ALA A 580 -35.53 7.99 19.23
N ARG A 581 -36.14 8.11 18.03
CA ARG A 581 -36.87 7.02 17.32
C ARG A 581 -37.11 7.36 15.83
N LYS A 582 -37.43 6.33 15.00
CA LYS A 582 -37.53 6.33 13.50
C LYS A 582 -36.12 6.25 12.84
N LEU A 583 -35.85 5.59 11.69
CA LEU A 583 -36.70 5.16 10.56
C LEU A 583 -36.59 3.67 10.08
N LYS A 584 -35.47 2.94 10.28
CA LYS A 584 -35.33 1.45 10.20
C LYS A 584 -35.37 0.65 8.84
N VAL A 585 -34.33 0.63 7.97
CA VAL A 585 -33.85 -0.56 7.17
C VAL A 585 -32.55 -0.25 6.32
N PRO A 586 -31.70 -1.24 5.92
CA PRO A 586 -30.45 -1.05 5.13
C PRO A 586 -30.26 -1.95 3.85
N VAL A 587 -29.19 -1.72 3.04
CA VAL A 587 -28.78 -2.45 1.78
C VAL A 587 -27.23 -2.50 1.61
N LYS A 588 -26.63 -3.40 0.80
CA LYS A 588 -25.18 -3.78 0.71
C LYS A 588 -24.59 -3.82 -0.74
N TRP A 589 -23.26 -3.62 -0.89
CA TRP A 589 -22.33 -4.08 -2.00
C TRP A 589 -20.94 -4.92 -1.41
N THR A 590 -18.98 -5.63 -2.39
CA THR A 590 -17.57 -6.28 -2.42
C THR A 590 -17.20 -6.13 -3.91
N ALA A 591 -15.99 -5.80 -4.33
CA ALA A 591 -15.54 -6.03 -5.71
C ALA A 591 -14.41 -7.05 -5.82
N SER A 592 -13.68 -7.01 -6.93
CA SER A 592 -13.17 -8.18 -7.62
C SER A 592 -11.64 -8.30 -7.58
N ARG A 593 -11.08 -9.52 -7.66
CA ARG A 593 -9.62 -9.67 -7.74
C ARG A 593 -9.05 -9.36 -9.11
N SER A 594 -9.81 -9.39 -10.21
CA SER A 594 -9.39 -8.82 -11.52
C SER A 594 -9.49 -7.32 -11.58
N GLU A 595 -9.69 -6.73 -10.41
CA GLU A 595 -9.32 -5.38 -10.09
C GLU A 595 -8.33 -5.28 -8.92
N ALA A 596 -7.78 -6.40 -8.40
CA ALA A 596 -6.70 -6.52 -7.38
C ALA A 596 -5.30 -6.25 -7.85
N PHE A 597 -5.14 -6.11 -9.15
CA PHE A 597 -4.04 -5.33 -9.65
C PHE A 597 -4.63 -4.29 -10.62
N ILE A 598 -5.87 -3.77 -10.37
CA ILE A 598 -6.52 -2.54 -10.91
C ILE A 598 -7.01 -1.46 -9.86
N SER A 599 -6.69 -1.36 -8.56
CA SER A 599 -7.11 -0.16 -7.72
C SER A 599 -6.19 0.52 -6.67
N ASP A 600 -5.97 -0.09 -5.50
CA ASP A 600 -5.13 0.31 -4.33
C ASP A 600 -3.65 0.50 -4.63
N ALA A 601 -2.75 0.11 -3.72
CA ALA A 601 -1.31 0.22 -3.84
C ALA A 601 -0.53 -1.09 -3.62
N HIS A 602 0.62 -1.22 -4.30
CA HIS A 602 1.86 -1.86 -3.87
C HIS A 602 2.21 -1.61 -2.39
N GLY A 603 3.24 -2.35 -1.96
CA GLY A 603 4.24 -1.80 -1.04
C GLY A 603 5.30 -0.86 -1.59
N ARG A 604 5.83 -1.20 -2.78
CA ARG A 604 7.23 -0.94 -3.14
C ARG A 604 7.37 -0.76 -4.65
N ASP A 605 7.96 0.34 -5.11
CA ASP A 605 8.68 0.40 -6.39
C ASP A 605 9.85 1.38 -6.20
N HIS A 606 10.86 0.76 -5.60
CA HIS A 606 12.08 1.23 -4.98
C HIS A 606 13.17 0.26 -5.46
N VAL A 607 14.42 0.68 -5.54
CA VAL A 607 15.53 -0.17 -5.07
C VAL A 607 16.33 0.73 -4.11
N THR A 608 17.66 0.69 -4.10
CA THR A 608 18.40 1.90 -3.65
C THR A 608 19.75 2.06 -4.36
N LYS A 609 20.30 3.28 -4.42
CA LYS A 609 21.72 3.50 -4.76
C LYS A 609 22.48 4.09 -3.60
N ILE A 610 23.74 3.66 -3.38
CA ILE A 610 24.36 3.42 -2.04
C ILE A 610 25.93 3.55 -1.90
N GLU A 611 26.54 3.49 -0.68
CA GLU A 611 27.99 3.57 -0.31
C GLU A 611 28.38 2.83 1.01
N LEU A 612 29.61 2.93 1.57
CA LEU A 612 29.89 3.03 3.03
C LEU A 612 31.22 3.67 3.43
N ALA A 613 31.18 4.39 4.56
CA ALA A 613 32.30 4.86 5.33
C ALA A 613 32.60 3.89 6.48
N LEU A 614 33.52 2.96 6.23
CA LEU A 614 34.12 2.04 7.20
C LEU A 614 35.40 2.66 7.76
N ASP A 615 35.81 2.25 8.97
CA ASP A 615 37.23 2.30 9.34
C ASP A 615 37.96 1.01 8.92
N GLU A 616 39.28 0.96 9.15
CA GLU A 616 40.11 -0.21 8.85
C GLU A 616 39.75 -1.49 9.63
N ASN A 617 38.87 -1.40 10.64
CA ASN A 617 38.42 -2.50 11.50
C ASN A 617 37.02 -3.02 11.11
N GLY A 618 36.33 -2.35 10.19
CA GLY A 618 34.95 -2.62 9.79
C GLY A 618 33.89 -1.90 10.64
N MET A 619 34.26 -0.86 11.40
CA MET A 619 33.35 -0.06 12.21
C MET A 619 32.68 1.03 11.36
N PHE A 620 31.36 1.15 11.44
CA PHE A 620 30.58 2.10 10.63
C PHE A 620 30.79 3.54 11.14
N GLN A 621 31.43 4.39 10.33
CA GLN A 621 31.84 5.76 10.71
C GLN A 621 30.77 6.80 10.36
N ALA A 622 30.28 6.70 9.14
CA ALA A 622 29.18 7.51 8.64
C ALA A 622 28.33 6.67 7.73
N ILE A 623 27.13 7.17 7.49
CA ILE A 623 26.20 6.68 6.49
C ILE A 623 25.63 7.92 5.77
N ARG A 624 25.43 7.98 4.44
CA ARG A 624 25.10 9.22 3.65
C ARG A 624 24.11 8.93 2.49
N THR A 625 23.06 9.72 2.18
CA THR A 625 21.80 9.28 1.47
C THR A 625 21.57 9.64 -0.04
N ASP A 626 20.95 8.74 -0.83
CA ASP A 626 20.15 9.04 -2.06
C ASP A 626 19.11 7.96 -2.40
N THR A 627 17.93 8.42 -2.78
CA THR A 627 16.67 7.82 -2.36
C THR A 627 15.52 8.56 -3.08
N TYR A 628 14.97 8.06 -4.20
CA TYR A 628 13.81 8.58 -4.94
C TYR A 628 13.00 7.51 -5.72
N ALA A 629 11.70 7.36 -5.41
CA ALA A 629 10.81 6.18 -5.55
C ALA A 629 9.44 6.51 -6.12
N ASN A 630 8.71 5.44 -6.44
CA ASN A 630 7.28 5.31 -6.71
C ASN A 630 6.33 5.48 -5.48
N MET A 631 5.10 6.00 -5.69
CA MET A 631 4.07 6.50 -4.75
C MET A 631 2.63 6.04 -4.99
N GLY A 632 2.27 5.76 -6.23
CA GLY A 632 0.88 5.99 -6.66
C GLY A 632 0.63 7.38 -7.21
N ALA A 633 -0.19 7.52 -8.26
CA ALA A 633 -0.31 8.78 -9.02
C ALA A 633 -0.75 9.91 -8.12
N TYR A 634 -1.68 9.49 -7.29
CA TYR A 634 -2.09 10.18 -6.12
C TYR A 634 -1.40 9.48 -4.95
N LEU A 635 -1.25 10.22 -3.87
CA LEU A 635 -0.19 9.97 -2.93
C LEU A 635 -0.70 9.27 -1.68
N SER A 636 -0.20 8.07 -1.43
CA SER A 636 -0.79 7.08 -0.53
C SER A 636 -0.70 7.32 0.99
N THR A 637 -1.26 6.42 1.80
CA THR A 637 -1.81 6.73 3.13
C THR A 637 -0.74 6.98 4.16
N PHE A 638 0.17 6.02 4.27
CA PHE A 638 1.40 6.21 5.01
C PHE A 638 2.53 6.59 4.07
N SER A 639 2.29 6.67 2.76
CA SER A 639 3.32 6.86 1.75
C SER A 639 4.22 8.10 1.88
N THR A 640 3.88 9.13 2.70
CA THR A 640 4.88 10.15 3.11
C THR A 640 5.83 9.57 4.12
N SER A 641 5.32 8.90 5.13
CA SER A 641 6.11 8.36 6.22
C SER A 641 6.81 7.06 5.83
N VAL A 642 6.19 6.12 5.09
CA VAL A 642 6.80 4.92 4.46
C VAL A 642 8.25 5.18 4.04
N PRO A 643 8.54 6.16 3.20
CA PRO A 643 9.87 6.47 2.68
C PRO A 643 10.64 7.56 3.44
N THR A 644 10.02 8.34 4.34
CA THR A 644 10.70 9.38 5.10
C THR A 644 10.94 8.89 6.52
N TRP A 645 9.90 8.81 7.33
CA TRP A 645 9.99 8.50 8.74
C TRP A 645 10.02 7.00 9.08
N LEU A 646 9.15 6.18 8.48
CA LEU A 646 9.04 4.73 8.71
C LEU A 646 10.19 3.93 8.08
N HIS A 647 10.82 4.52 7.07
CA HIS A 647 12.11 4.16 6.53
C HIS A 647 13.22 4.78 7.38
N GLY A 648 13.28 6.11 7.37
CA GLY A 648 14.42 6.88 7.82
C GLY A 648 14.77 6.74 9.30
N THR A 649 13.77 6.77 10.18
CA THR A 649 14.03 6.61 11.62
C THR A 649 14.60 5.24 12.00
N LEU A 650 14.49 4.26 11.10
CA LEU A 650 15.04 2.92 11.25
C LEU A 650 16.33 2.71 10.47
N MET A 651 16.90 3.77 9.89
CA MET A 651 18.21 3.73 9.24
C MET A 651 19.35 3.95 10.24
N ALA A 652 19.11 3.75 11.54
CA ALA A 652 20.15 3.21 12.42
C ALA A 652 20.31 1.70 12.28
N GLY A 653 19.26 1.00 11.83
CA GLY A 653 19.22 -0.46 11.86
C GLY A 653 19.42 -0.95 13.29
N ASN A 654 20.04 -2.12 13.42
CA ASN A 654 20.44 -2.70 14.69
C ASN A 654 21.79 -2.11 15.20
N TYR A 655 22.27 -1.00 14.63
CA TYR A 655 23.71 -0.67 14.55
C TYR A 655 24.10 0.73 15.06
N LYS A 656 25.34 0.84 15.55
CA LYS A 656 25.92 2.01 16.25
C LYS A 656 26.66 3.01 15.35
N THR A 657 26.15 3.27 14.15
CA THR A 657 26.75 4.28 13.29
C THR A 657 26.51 5.68 13.89
N PRO A 658 27.55 6.51 14.13
CA PRO A 658 27.35 7.81 14.77
C PRO A 658 26.81 8.90 13.82
N LEU A 659 27.11 8.82 12.53
CA LEU A 659 26.69 9.80 11.52
C LEU A 659 25.66 9.17 10.56
N ILE A 660 24.42 9.13 11.03
CA ILE A 660 23.16 8.80 10.32
C ILE A 660 22.27 10.07 10.32
N TYR A 661 21.35 10.26 9.35
CA TYR A 661 20.08 11.06 9.30
C TYR A 661 19.60 10.99 7.80
N VAL A 662 18.34 11.02 7.39
CA VAL A 662 17.85 10.39 6.13
C VAL A 662 17.36 11.33 5.02
N ASN A 663 18.17 11.68 4.00
CA ASN A 663 17.66 12.40 2.81
C ASN A 663 16.87 11.55 1.83
N VAL A 664 15.97 12.24 1.15
CA VAL A 664 14.89 11.70 0.36
C VAL A 664 14.43 12.70 -0.76
N LYS A 665 14.41 12.34 -2.07
CA LYS A 665 13.69 13.07 -3.16
C LYS A 665 12.45 12.31 -3.57
N ALA A 666 11.31 12.93 -3.45
CA ALA A 666 10.15 12.38 -4.14
C ALA A 666 10.34 12.43 -5.67
N VAL A 667 9.47 11.73 -6.41
CA VAL A 667 9.32 11.75 -7.90
C VAL A 667 7.84 11.50 -8.27
N PHE A 668 7.39 11.15 -9.51
CA PHE A 668 5.94 10.97 -9.89
C PHE A 668 5.10 9.69 -10.47
N THR A 669 5.43 8.40 -10.95
CA THR A 669 5.12 7.26 -12.04
C THR A 669 4.30 6.08 -11.66
N ASN A 670 3.65 5.39 -12.68
CA ASN A 670 2.52 4.43 -12.89
C ASN A 670 2.73 2.92 -13.27
N THR A 671 2.79 2.03 -12.27
CA THR A 671 2.65 0.56 -12.20
C THR A 671 1.27 0.21 -11.51
N VAL A 672 1.04 -0.02 -10.18
CA VAL A 672 -0.31 -0.10 -9.48
C VAL A 672 -0.51 0.44 -7.95
N PRO A 673 -0.76 1.75 -7.57
CA PRO A 673 -0.27 2.65 -6.44
C PRO A 673 0.85 2.24 -5.43
N VAL A 674 1.46 3.11 -4.60
CA VAL A 674 2.46 2.68 -3.56
C VAL A 674 2.12 3.16 -2.16
N ASP A 675 2.07 2.24 -1.20
CA ASP A 675 1.67 2.51 0.17
C ASP A 675 2.24 1.44 1.11
N ALA A 676 1.72 1.35 2.31
CA ALA A 676 1.99 0.24 3.21
C ALA A 676 1.56 -1.14 2.64
N TYR A 677 2.54 -1.97 2.25
CA TYR A 677 2.43 -3.43 2.20
C TYR A 677 3.47 -4.02 3.14
N ARG A 678 2.97 -4.72 4.17
CA ARG A 678 3.70 -5.39 5.25
C ARG A 678 5.09 -4.84 5.55
N GLY A 679 5.17 -3.91 6.47
CA GLY A 679 6.39 -3.32 6.99
C GLY A 679 6.66 -1.95 6.38
N ALA A 680 6.15 -1.61 5.20
CA ALA A 680 5.85 -0.24 4.81
C ALA A 680 6.92 0.81 5.21
N GLY A 681 8.06 0.82 4.52
CA GLY A 681 9.23 1.61 4.90
C GLY A 681 10.36 0.75 5.44
N ARG A 682 10.03 -0.33 6.18
CA ARG A 682 10.99 -1.26 6.79
C ARG A 682 11.45 -2.41 5.88
N PRO A 683 10.64 -2.99 4.99
CA PRO A 683 11.08 -3.96 3.98
C PRO A 683 11.98 -3.34 2.94
N GLU A 684 12.14 -2.03 2.95
CA GLU A 684 12.93 -1.28 1.98
C GLU A 684 14.00 -0.48 2.71
N ALA A 685 13.75 -0.01 3.96
CA ALA A 685 14.80 0.16 4.97
C ALA A 685 15.69 -1.07 4.93
N THR A 686 15.12 -2.26 5.12
CA THR A 686 15.70 -3.62 5.08
C THR A 686 15.54 -4.32 3.71
N PHE A 687 15.14 -3.61 2.64
CA PHE A 687 15.72 -3.88 1.31
C PHE A 687 16.95 -3.04 1.05
N GLN A 688 17.37 -2.28 2.07
CA GLN A 688 18.67 -1.67 2.12
C GLN A 688 19.48 -1.89 3.45
N LEU A 689 19.00 -2.30 4.66
CA LEU A 689 19.55 -2.41 6.06
C LEU A 689 20.60 -3.38 6.76
N GLU A 690 20.97 -4.70 6.71
CA GLU A 690 20.81 -5.96 5.93
C GLU A 690 21.98 -6.95 5.51
N ARG A 691 22.01 -7.32 4.22
CA ARG A 691 23.16 -7.61 3.29
C ARG A 691 24.30 -6.52 2.97
N VAL A 692 24.20 -5.24 3.35
CA VAL A 692 24.97 -3.90 3.25
C VAL A 692 26.21 -4.55 3.95
N ILE A 693 26.11 -5.12 5.15
CA ILE A 693 27.13 -5.73 5.96
C ILE A 693 27.82 -6.79 5.14
N ASP A 694 27.04 -7.63 4.48
CA ASP A 694 27.49 -8.67 3.57
C ASP A 694 28.32 -8.00 2.41
N LYS A 695 28.00 -6.76 1.95
CA LYS A 695 28.92 -5.85 1.19
C LYS A 695 30.11 -5.63 2.11
N ALA A 696 30.10 -4.72 3.07
CA ALA A 696 31.29 -4.33 3.86
C ALA A 696 32.14 -5.48 4.46
N ALA A 697 31.59 -6.68 4.55
CA ALA A 697 32.28 -7.92 4.83
C ALA A 697 33.21 -8.33 3.68
N ARG A 698 32.75 -8.43 2.42
CA ARG A 698 33.43 -9.21 1.38
C ARG A 698 34.46 -8.47 0.49
N GLU A 699 34.67 -7.14 0.56
CA GLU A 699 35.92 -6.45 0.08
C GLU A 699 36.90 -6.44 1.24
N LEU A 700 36.43 -6.20 2.48
CA LEU A 700 37.25 -6.35 3.68
C LEU A 700 37.69 -7.81 3.97
N GLY A 701 37.06 -8.80 3.33
CA GLY A 701 37.31 -10.24 3.54
C GLY A 701 36.83 -10.79 4.89
N MET A 702 35.96 -10.06 5.58
CA MET A 702 35.34 -10.41 6.86
C MET A 702 34.16 -11.39 6.69
N ASP A 703 33.77 -12.05 7.78
CA ASP A 703 32.53 -12.82 7.82
C ASP A 703 31.30 -11.88 7.98
N PRO A 704 30.18 -12.12 7.26
CA PRO A 704 29.02 -11.25 7.36
C PRO A 704 28.31 -11.24 8.72
N ILE A 705 28.47 -12.24 9.57
CA ILE A 705 27.94 -12.22 10.94
C ILE A 705 28.91 -11.46 11.88
N GLU A 706 30.22 -11.57 11.67
CA GLU A 706 31.24 -10.83 12.43
C GLU A 706 31.06 -9.31 12.32
N ILE A 707 30.92 -8.77 11.11
CA ILE A 707 30.75 -7.33 10.90
C ILE A 707 29.41 -6.79 11.43
N ARG A 708 28.36 -7.62 11.54
CA ARG A 708 27.14 -7.29 12.29
C ARG A 708 27.45 -7.12 13.77
N ARG A 709 28.07 -8.15 14.38
CA ARG A 709 28.37 -8.19 15.81
C ARG A 709 29.24 -7.02 16.27
N LYS A 710 30.23 -6.62 15.46
CA LYS A 710 31.08 -5.45 15.73
C LYS A 710 30.28 -4.15 15.86
N ASN A 711 29.25 -3.99 15.04
CA ASN A 711 28.51 -2.74 14.93
C ASN A 711 27.16 -2.74 15.66
N PHE A 712 26.66 -3.88 16.16
CA PHE A 712 25.40 -3.95 16.90
C PHE A 712 25.36 -3.01 18.11
N ILE A 713 24.19 -2.43 18.37
CA ILE A 713 23.85 -1.84 19.67
C ILE A 713 23.81 -2.99 20.69
N GLN A 714 24.59 -2.89 21.76
CA GLN A 714 24.71 -3.93 22.78
C GLN A 714 23.57 -3.81 23.80
N LYS A 715 23.27 -4.92 24.48
CA LYS A 715 22.13 -5.05 25.40
C LYS A 715 22.14 -4.05 26.56
N ASP A 716 23.33 -3.62 26.99
CA ASP A 716 23.57 -2.65 28.07
C ASP A 716 23.62 -1.19 27.58
N GLU A 717 23.50 -0.94 26.28
CA GLU A 717 23.41 0.40 25.68
C GLU A 717 21.95 0.87 25.44
N PHE A 718 20.95 0.08 25.87
CA PHE A 718 19.53 0.44 25.82
C PHE A 718 19.05 1.11 27.13
N PRO A 719 18.13 2.09 27.08
CA PRO A 719 17.49 2.64 25.87
C PRO A 719 18.46 3.49 25.03
N TYR A 720 18.45 3.27 23.72
CA TYR A 720 19.46 3.80 22.80
C TYR A 720 18.91 4.93 21.94
N ALA A 721 19.35 6.17 22.19
CA ALA A 721 19.00 7.33 21.38
C ALA A 721 19.73 7.28 20.02
N THR A 722 19.01 6.96 18.94
CA THR A 722 19.57 6.93 17.59
C THR A 722 19.91 8.33 17.08
N PRO A 723 20.86 8.48 16.13
CA PRO A 723 21.05 9.74 15.42
C PRO A 723 19.92 10.12 14.45
N VAL A 724 18.80 9.36 14.43
CA VAL A 724 17.59 9.49 13.58
C VAL A 724 16.30 9.58 14.41
N ALA A 725 16.34 10.43 15.45
CA ALA A 725 15.18 10.92 16.20
C ALA A 725 14.35 9.90 17.02
N LEU A 726 14.58 8.60 16.89
CA LEU A 726 13.98 7.58 17.77
C LEU A 726 14.95 7.12 18.87
N GLU A 727 14.40 6.81 20.03
CA GLU A 727 15.07 6.10 21.10
C GLU A 727 14.57 4.64 21.09
N TYR A 728 15.45 3.66 20.94
CA TYR A 728 15.07 2.25 20.99
C TYR A 728 14.92 1.78 22.45
N ASP A 729 13.83 1.09 22.78
CA ASP A 729 13.50 0.74 24.16
C ASP A 729 14.30 -0.46 24.70
N THR A 730 14.41 -1.53 23.90
CA THR A 730 15.02 -2.81 24.31
C THR A 730 15.48 -3.65 23.11
N GLY A 731 16.61 -4.38 23.24
CA GLY A 731 17.02 -5.38 22.26
C GLY A 731 18.12 -6.31 22.74
N ASP A 732 18.25 -7.47 22.09
CA ASP A 732 19.36 -8.41 22.21
C ASP A 732 19.69 -9.04 20.85
N TYR A 733 20.31 -8.23 19.98
CA TYR A 733 20.62 -8.63 18.60
C TYR A 733 21.71 -9.70 18.49
N VAL A 734 22.48 -9.90 19.56
CA VAL A 734 23.44 -10.99 19.66
C VAL A 734 22.70 -12.31 19.88
N ALA A 735 21.73 -12.35 20.79
CA ALA A 735 20.93 -13.55 21.04
C ALA A 735 20.08 -13.99 19.83
N THR A 736 19.47 -13.06 19.09
CA THR A 736 18.72 -13.41 17.86
C THR A 736 19.64 -13.94 16.76
N MET A 737 20.85 -13.40 16.62
CA MET A 737 21.86 -13.93 15.70
C MET A 737 22.43 -15.28 16.15
N ASP A 738 22.67 -15.49 17.44
CA ASP A 738 23.08 -16.79 18.01
C ASP A 738 22.03 -17.86 17.71
N LYS A 739 20.74 -17.56 17.96
CA LYS A 739 19.62 -18.46 17.66
C LYS A 739 19.43 -18.70 16.16
N LEU A 740 19.62 -17.69 15.30
CA LEU A 740 19.57 -17.90 13.84
C LEU A 740 20.59 -18.94 13.38
N GLN A 741 21.83 -18.84 13.84
CA GLN A 741 22.89 -19.76 13.41
C GLN A 741 22.60 -21.22 13.82
N GLU A 742 21.97 -21.40 14.99
CA GLU A 742 21.47 -22.69 15.47
C GLU A 742 20.37 -23.26 14.56
N ILE A 743 19.32 -22.49 14.26
CA ILE A 743 18.17 -22.98 13.47
C ILE A 743 18.45 -23.08 11.96
N ALA A 744 19.46 -22.36 11.46
CA ALA A 744 19.91 -22.41 10.07
C ALA A 744 21.00 -23.47 9.82
N ASP A 745 21.54 -24.12 10.86
CA ASP A 745 22.62 -25.11 10.80
C ASP A 745 23.82 -24.63 9.94
N LEU A 746 24.38 -23.45 10.27
CA LEU A 746 25.43 -22.85 9.43
C LEU A 746 26.72 -23.68 9.40
N ASP A 747 27.04 -24.42 10.47
CA ASP A 747 28.14 -25.39 10.50
C ASP A 747 27.99 -26.45 9.38
N GLY A 748 26.75 -26.84 9.06
CA GLY A 748 26.45 -27.76 7.96
C GLY A 748 26.47 -27.14 6.56
N PHE A 749 26.55 -25.82 6.41
CA PHE A 749 26.41 -25.14 5.11
C PHE A 749 27.44 -25.62 4.08
N GLU A 750 28.72 -25.68 4.42
CA GLU A 750 29.76 -26.08 3.45
C GLU A 750 29.69 -27.56 3.07
N ALA A 751 29.06 -28.41 3.87
CA ALA A 751 28.72 -29.78 3.47
C ALA A 751 27.63 -29.75 2.38
N ARG A 752 26.53 -29.01 2.60
CA ARG A 752 25.45 -28.83 1.61
C ARG A 752 25.95 -28.18 0.33
N ALA A 753 26.77 -27.13 0.44
CA ALA A 753 27.40 -26.47 -0.70
C ALA A 753 28.31 -27.41 -1.50
N SER A 754 29.05 -28.28 -0.80
CA SER A 754 29.84 -29.34 -1.44
C SER A 754 28.98 -30.40 -2.12
N GLU A 755 27.70 -30.56 -1.79
CA GLU A 755 26.78 -31.43 -2.51
C GLU A 755 26.17 -30.76 -3.73
N SER A 756 25.78 -29.49 -3.64
CA SER A 756 25.35 -28.69 -4.81
C SER A 756 26.44 -28.65 -5.87
N ARG A 757 27.70 -28.37 -5.47
CA ARG A 757 28.86 -28.34 -6.36
C ARG A 757 29.12 -29.68 -7.07
N LYS A 758 28.78 -30.84 -6.47
CA LYS A 758 28.85 -32.16 -7.15
C LYS A 758 27.79 -32.33 -8.25
N LYS A 759 26.65 -31.62 -8.16
CA LYS A 759 25.58 -31.61 -9.17
C LYS A 759 25.84 -30.62 -10.33
N GLY A 760 26.89 -29.80 -10.26
CA GLY A 760 27.07 -28.63 -11.13
C GLY A 760 26.23 -27.40 -10.72
N LEU A 761 25.43 -27.52 -9.67
CA LEU A 761 24.69 -26.42 -9.05
C LEU A 761 25.61 -25.66 -8.08
N LEU A 762 25.15 -24.52 -7.60
CA LEU A 762 25.82 -23.76 -6.54
C LEU A 762 24.91 -23.58 -5.36
N ARG A 763 25.49 -23.37 -4.19
CA ARG A 763 24.80 -23.10 -2.94
C ARG A 763 25.22 -21.74 -2.44
N GLY A 764 24.26 -20.94 -2.01
CA GLY A 764 24.52 -19.68 -1.33
C GLY A 764 23.73 -19.57 -0.05
N LEU A 765 24.30 -18.83 0.90
CA LEU A 765 23.71 -18.47 2.17
C LEU A 765 23.51 -16.95 2.18
N GLY A 766 22.30 -16.51 2.52
CA GLY A 766 21.98 -15.11 2.66
C GLY A 766 21.47 -14.76 4.03
N ILE A 767 22.28 -14.08 4.82
CA ILE A 767 21.95 -13.64 6.19
C ILE A 767 21.32 -12.24 6.17
N ASN A 768 20.43 -11.98 7.13
CA ASN A 768 20.04 -10.65 7.60
C ASN A 768 19.63 -10.59 9.10
N CYS A 769 19.49 -9.37 9.62
CA CYS A 769 19.09 -8.85 10.93
C CYS A 769 18.24 -7.56 10.78
N TYR A 770 16.92 -7.64 10.75
CA TYR A 770 16.08 -6.44 10.65
C TYR A 770 15.74 -5.86 12.04
N ILE A 771 15.32 -4.59 12.04
CA ILE A 771 14.60 -3.95 13.15
C ILE A 771 13.38 -3.21 12.60
N GLU A 772 12.29 -3.19 13.35
CA GLU A 772 11.06 -2.49 13.01
C GLU A 772 10.65 -1.53 14.14
N ALA A 773 10.06 -0.39 13.80
CA ALA A 773 9.37 0.48 14.77
C ALA A 773 7.88 0.14 14.74
N CYS A 774 7.51 -0.89 15.48
CA CYS A 774 6.12 -1.29 15.68
C CYS A 774 5.45 -0.42 16.75
N GLY A 775 4.12 -0.50 16.87
CA GLY A 775 3.45 0.30 17.89
C GLY A 775 3.48 1.79 17.54
N ILE A 776 3.23 2.13 16.27
CA ILE A 776 3.16 3.52 15.80
C ILE A 776 2.02 4.21 16.56
N ALA A 777 2.39 4.96 17.61
CA ALA A 777 1.43 5.38 18.62
C ALA A 777 1.74 6.63 19.45
N PRO A 778 2.97 6.89 19.95
CA PRO A 778 3.21 7.95 20.93
C PRO A 778 2.83 9.34 20.40
N SER A 779 1.69 9.86 20.85
CA SER A 779 0.97 10.91 20.13
C SER A 779 1.74 12.23 20.04
N ASN A 780 2.56 12.53 21.05
CA ASN A 780 3.48 13.67 21.05
C ASN A 780 4.59 13.53 19.99
N LEU A 781 5.22 12.36 19.88
CA LEU A 781 6.35 12.12 18.99
C LEU A 781 5.90 12.05 17.53
N VAL A 782 4.85 11.27 17.23
CA VAL A 782 4.33 11.16 15.86
C VAL A 782 3.77 12.50 15.35
N GLY A 783 3.19 13.32 16.23
CA GLY A 783 2.76 14.68 15.92
C GLY A 783 3.92 15.63 15.57
N MET A 784 5.10 15.45 16.18
CA MET A 784 6.32 16.16 15.78
C MET A 784 6.84 15.70 14.42
N LEU A 785 6.66 14.42 14.08
CA LEU A 785 6.98 13.83 12.76
C LEU A 785 5.87 14.07 11.71
N GLY A 786 4.99 15.04 11.92
CA GLY A 786 3.98 15.47 10.95
C GLY A 786 2.70 14.64 10.87
N ALA A 787 2.50 13.64 11.76
CA ALA A 787 1.25 12.89 11.82
C ALA A 787 0.08 13.81 12.23
N ARG A 788 -1.07 13.64 11.56
CA ARG A 788 -2.23 14.56 11.66
C ARG A 788 -3.29 14.14 12.70
N ALA A 789 -2.97 13.16 13.55
CA ALA A 789 -3.81 12.65 14.64
C ALA A 789 -2.92 12.06 15.75
N GLY A 790 -3.46 11.91 16.96
CA GLY A 790 -2.80 11.10 18.00
C GLY A 790 -2.96 9.63 17.65
N LEU A 791 -1.96 8.78 17.94
CA LEU A 791 -1.95 7.38 17.50
C LEU A 791 -2.10 6.40 18.67
N TYR A 792 -2.69 6.85 19.78
CA TYR A 792 -3.03 6.04 20.96
C TYR A 792 -4.10 4.97 20.69
N GLU A 793 -4.40 4.15 21.67
CA GLU A 793 -5.36 3.04 21.55
C GLU A 793 -6.35 2.99 22.72
N SER A 794 -7.48 2.29 22.61
CA SER A 794 -8.35 2.09 23.78
C SER A 794 -9.24 0.86 23.74
N ALA A 795 -9.79 0.52 24.92
CA ALA A 795 -10.69 -0.59 25.11
C ALA A 795 -11.65 -0.40 26.29
N THR A 796 -12.70 -1.21 26.31
CA THR A 796 -13.78 -1.22 27.31
C THR A 796 -14.18 -2.65 27.49
N VAL A 797 -14.30 -3.04 28.74
CA VAL A 797 -14.64 -4.38 29.15
C VAL A 797 -16.03 -4.29 29.76
N ARG A 798 -17.07 -4.59 28.97
CA ARG A 798 -18.46 -4.65 29.45
C ARG A 798 -18.73 -6.07 29.94
N VAL A 799 -18.96 -6.22 31.24
CA VAL A 799 -19.27 -7.52 31.85
C VAL A 799 -20.78 -7.64 32.06
N ASN A 800 -21.39 -8.62 31.41
CA ASN A 800 -22.82 -8.88 31.51
C ASN A 800 -23.17 -9.47 32.89
N ALA A 801 -24.43 -9.37 33.32
CA ALA A 801 -24.91 -9.88 34.61
C ALA A 801 -24.71 -11.40 34.83
N THR A 802 -24.39 -12.17 33.78
CA THR A 802 -24.06 -13.60 33.85
C THR A 802 -22.55 -13.88 33.84
N GLY A 803 -21.69 -12.85 33.93
CA GLY A 803 -20.23 -12.95 33.95
C GLY A 803 -19.54 -13.02 32.58
N SER A 804 -20.28 -13.18 31.48
CA SER A 804 -19.71 -13.11 30.13
C SER A 804 -19.33 -11.68 29.75
N ILE A 805 -18.26 -11.53 28.98
CA ILE A 805 -17.62 -10.24 28.70
C ILE A 805 -17.74 -9.90 27.22
N THR A 806 -18.13 -8.67 26.92
CA THR A 806 -17.95 -8.05 25.62
C THR A 806 -16.79 -7.07 25.74
N VAL A 807 -15.68 -7.40 25.09
CA VAL A 807 -14.52 -6.53 24.98
C VAL A 807 -14.65 -5.78 23.67
N MET A 808 -14.58 -4.47 23.79
CA MET A 808 -14.81 -3.51 22.72
C MET A 808 -13.49 -2.75 22.58
N THR A 809 -12.80 -2.88 21.45
CA THR A 809 -11.39 -2.49 21.29
C THR A 809 -11.14 -1.78 19.96
N GLY A 810 -10.19 -0.84 19.92
CA GLY A 810 -9.80 -0.16 18.70
C GLY A 810 -8.82 -0.95 17.82
N CYS A 811 -8.94 -2.28 17.76
CA CYS A 811 -8.02 -3.16 17.03
C CYS A 811 -8.73 -4.31 16.27
N HIS A 812 -9.00 -4.13 14.98
CA HIS A 812 -9.77 -5.01 14.10
C HIS A 812 -8.90 -6.00 13.33
N SER A 813 -9.46 -7.17 13.01
CA SER A 813 -8.75 -8.26 12.36
C SER A 813 -8.99 -8.37 10.85
N HIS A 814 -7.90 -8.42 10.07
CA HIS A 814 -7.88 -8.81 8.65
C HIS A 814 -7.55 -10.32 8.48
N GLY A 815 -7.59 -11.11 9.55
CA GLY A 815 -6.96 -12.43 9.61
C GLY A 815 -5.73 -12.51 10.52
N GLN A 816 -5.39 -11.46 11.28
CA GLN A 816 -4.36 -11.53 12.34
C GLN A 816 -4.86 -12.16 13.65
N GLY A 817 -6.14 -12.55 13.74
CA GLY A 817 -6.67 -13.36 14.83
C GLY A 817 -6.81 -12.61 16.16
N HIS A 818 -7.31 -11.38 16.12
CA HIS A 818 -7.57 -10.60 17.33
C HIS A 818 -8.68 -11.20 18.19
N GLU A 819 -9.71 -11.79 17.59
CA GLU A 819 -10.75 -12.56 18.28
C GLU A 819 -10.23 -13.88 18.88
N THR A 820 -8.93 -14.15 18.73
CA THR A 820 -8.23 -15.31 19.30
C THR A 820 -7.25 -14.82 20.37
N THR A 821 -6.38 -13.87 20.01
CA THR A 821 -5.31 -13.34 20.88
C THR A 821 -5.80 -12.41 21.99
N PHE A 822 -6.84 -11.61 21.77
CA PHE A 822 -7.34 -10.69 22.81
C PHE A 822 -8.19 -11.39 23.89
N PRO A 823 -9.03 -12.41 23.59
CA PRO A 823 -9.63 -13.25 24.62
C PRO A 823 -8.59 -13.95 25.49
N GLN A 824 -7.49 -14.42 24.91
CA GLN A 824 -6.39 -15.03 25.66
C GLN A 824 -5.84 -14.07 26.73
N VAL A 825 -5.77 -12.76 26.48
CA VAL A 825 -5.36 -11.76 27.47
C VAL A 825 -6.42 -11.56 28.56
N ILE A 826 -7.66 -11.26 28.18
CA ILE A 826 -8.70 -10.88 29.16
C ILE A 826 -9.22 -12.06 29.97
N ALA A 827 -9.26 -13.26 29.39
CA ALA A 827 -9.62 -14.49 30.09
C ALA A 827 -8.57 -14.86 31.15
N ASP A 828 -7.28 -14.69 30.83
CA ASP A 828 -6.15 -14.94 31.75
C ASP A 828 -6.14 -13.96 32.94
N MET A 829 -6.34 -12.66 32.68
CA MET A 829 -6.43 -11.63 33.73
C MET A 829 -7.53 -11.85 34.77
N ILE A 830 -8.60 -12.56 34.42
CA ILE A 830 -9.79 -12.76 35.26
C ILE A 830 -9.90 -14.22 35.74
N GLY A 831 -9.22 -15.16 35.06
CA GLY A 831 -9.28 -16.59 35.32
C GLY A 831 -10.55 -17.27 34.78
N ILE A 832 -11.12 -16.77 33.68
CA ILE A 832 -12.31 -17.33 33.02
C ILE A 832 -11.94 -18.00 31.69
N SER A 833 -12.94 -18.44 30.91
CA SER A 833 -12.72 -19.11 29.63
C SER A 833 -12.81 -18.14 28.45
N GLU A 834 -11.96 -18.34 27.43
CA GLU A 834 -11.86 -17.49 26.23
C GLU A 834 -13.18 -17.40 25.42
N ASP A 835 -14.03 -18.42 25.50
CA ASP A 835 -15.36 -18.44 24.87
C ASP A 835 -16.38 -17.52 25.57
N GLN A 836 -16.13 -17.14 26.82
CA GLN A 836 -16.93 -16.15 27.55
C GLN A 836 -16.51 -14.71 27.21
N VAL A 837 -15.44 -14.52 26.45
CA VAL A 837 -14.92 -13.21 26.02
C VAL A 837 -15.19 -13.00 24.53
N HIS A 838 -16.23 -12.25 24.23
CA HIS A 838 -16.51 -11.78 22.88
C HIS A 838 -15.66 -10.53 22.62
N ILE A 839 -14.60 -10.67 21.82
CA ILE A 839 -14.06 -9.50 21.12
C ILE A 839 -15.09 -9.13 20.08
N GLN A 840 -15.60 -7.94 20.22
CA GLN A 840 -16.25 -7.24 19.15
C GLN A 840 -15.12 -6.37 18.53
N HIS A 841 -14.98 -6.39 17.20
CA HIS A 841 -14.21 -5.45 16.37
C HIS A 841 -14.78 -5.50 14.91
N GLY A 842 -14.39 -4.60 13.99
CA GLY A 842 -14.96 -4.44 12.64
C GLY A 842 -15.15 -3.03 12.08
N ASP A 843 -15.41 -2.04 12.95
CA ASP A 843 -16.49 -1.08 12.70
C ASP A 843 -16.74 -0.26 14.03
N THR A 844 -16.61 1.05 14.39
CA THR A 844 -16.84 1.57 15.82
C THR A 844 -18.15 1.40 16.67
N SER A 845 -19.00 2.42 16.81
CA SER A 845 -20.35 2.48 17.42
C SER A 845 -20.66 2.49 18.94
N ASN A 846 -20.60 1.42 19.73
CA ASN A 846 -21.25 1.28 21.07
C ASN A 846 -20.28 1.27 22.30
N THR A 847 -19.14 1.96 22.22
CA THR A 847 -17.83 1.32 22.49
C THR A 847 -16.71 2.27 23.05
N PRO A 848 -15.38 2.02 22.89
CA PRO A 848 -14.20 2.97 23.18
C PRO A 848 -12.96 3.19 22.20
N MET A 849 -12.65 4.40 21.68
CA MET A 849 -11.71 4.64 20.52
C MET A 849 -10.24 4.14 20.65
N GLY A 850 -9.68 3.37 19.69
CA GLY A 850 -8.22 3.34 19.44
C GLY A 850 -7.74 3.14 17.97
N MET A 851 -6.51 3.63 17.67
CA MET A 851 -5.90 3.75 16.33
C MET A 851 -5.35 2.49 15.64
N GLY A 852 -5.70 1.27 16.06
CA GLY A 852 -5.78 0.19 15.09
C GLY A 852 -4.64 -0.76 14.76
N THR A 853 -4.60 -1.18 13.49
CA THR A 853 -3.88 -2.38 13.01
C THR A 853 -3.15 -2.17 11.70
N TYR A 854 -1.98 -1.56 11.82
CA TYR A 854 -0.95 -1.35 10.81
C TYR A 854 0.34 -1.02 11.58
N GLY A 855 1.54 -1.23 11.01
CA GLY A 855 2.79 -1.11 11.79
C GLY A 855 2.79 -1.99 13.05
N SER A 856 2.16 -3.17 12.91
CA SER A 856 2.01 -4.26 13.87
C SER A 856 1.65 -3.85 15.30
N ARG A 857 0.94 -2.73 15.47
CA ARG A 857 0.73 -2.05 16.75
C ARG A 857 -0.29 -2.71 17.69
N SER A 858 -1.20 -3.54 17.17
CA SER A 858 -2.48 -3.81 17.86
C SER A 858 -2.41 -4.50 19.20
N ILE A 859 -1.48 -5.44 19.41
CA ILE A 859 -1.31 -6.07 20.73
C ILE A 859 -0.49 -5.20 21.68
N ALA A 860 0.50 -4.45 21.17
CA ALA A 860 1.35 -3.55 21.95
C ALA A 860 0.62 -2.34 22.52
N VAL A 861 -0.34 -1.79 21.78
CA VAL A 861 -1.11 -0.61 22.19
C VAL A 861 -2.54 -0.99 22.61
N GLY A 862 -3.16 -1.97 21.93
CA GLY A 862 -4.55 -2.38 22.20
C GLY A 862 -4.69 -3.45 23.26
N GLY A 863 -3.81 -4.45 23.24
CA GLY A 863 -3.64 -5.34 24.39
C GLY A 863 -3.39 -4.54 25.67
N ALA A 864 -2.54 -3.50 25.60
CA ALA A 864 -2.29 -2.60 26.71
C ALA A 864 -3.53 -1.83 27.18
N ALA A 865 -4.34 -1.27 26.27
CA ALA A 865 -5.61 -0.64 26.64
C ALA A 865 -6.62 -1.61 27.26
N MET A 866 -6.75 -2.81 26.69
CA MET A 866 -7.62 -3.89 27.21
C MET A 866 -7.22 -4.30 28.62
N VAL A 867 -5.92 -4.37 28.93
CA VAL A 867 -5.42 -4.53 30.29
C VAL A 867 -5.87 -3.38 31.19
N ARG A 868 -5.65 -2.13 30.80
CA ARG A 868 -6.01 -0.95 31.63
C ARG A 868 -7.52 -0.81 31.86
N ALA A 869 -8.37 -1.27 30.96
CA ALA A 869 -9.82 -1.32 31.15
C ALA A 869 -10.21 -2.46 32.11
N THR A 870 -9.58 -3.63 31.96
CA THR A 870 -9.81 -4.80 32.81
C THR A 870 -9.36 -4.58 34.26
N GLU A 871 -8.23 -3.89 34.47
CA GLU A 871 -7.77 -3.49 35.80
C GLU A 871 -8.84 -2.69 36.58
N LYS A 872 -9.55 -1.79 35.90
CA LYS A 872 -10.65 -1.01 36.49
C LYS A 872 -11.87 -1.88 36.81
N ILE A 873 -12.25 -2.78 35.89
CA ILE A 873 -13.31 -3.78 36.14
C ILE A 873 -12.98 -4.59 37.39
N ILE A 874 -11.76 -5.11 37.50
CA ILE A 874 -11.32 -5.90 38.65
C ILE A 874 -11.36 -5.03 39.92
N ALA A 875 -10.92 -3.76 39.86
CA ALA A 875 -10.98 -2.85 41.00
C ALA A 875 -12.41 -2.50 41.45
N LYS A 876 -13.38 -2.39 40.52
CA LYS A 876 -14.81 -2.21 40.84
C LYS A 876 -15.43 -3.49 41.39
N ALA A 877 -15.17 -4.63 40.75
CA ALA A 877 -15.67 -5.94 41.15
C ALA A 877 -15.15 -6.36 42.54
N LYS A 878 -13.87 -6.11 42.87
CA LYS A 878 -13.31 -6.34 44.21
C LYS A 878 -14.09 -5.60 45.31
N LYS A 879 -14.57 -4.37 45.08
CA LYS A 879 -15.39 -3.63 46.05
C LYS A 879 -16.77 -4.25 46.26
N ILE A 880 -17.35 -4.82 45.20
CA ILE A 880 -18.64 -5.55 45.27
C ILE A 880 -18.45 -6.89 45.99
N ALA A 881 -17.38 -7.63 45.67
CA ALA A 881 -17.01 -8.87 46.35
C ALA A 881 -16.71 -8.66 47.85
N ALA A 882 -16.02 -7.57 48.20
CA ALA A 882 -15.76 -7.16 49.58
C ALA A 882 -17.06 -6.90 50.36
N HIS A 883 -18.05 -6.26 49.73
CA HIS A 883 -19.36 -6.05 50.33
C HIS A 883 -20.10 -7.37 50.57
N LEU A 884 -20.16 -8.26 49.57
CA LEU A 884 -20.77 -9.58 49.67
C LEU A 884 -20.13 -10.48 50.74
N MET A 885 -18.84 -10.29 51.03
CA MET A 885 -18.09 -11.09 52.00
C MET A 885 -17.90 -10.40 53.35
N GLU A 886 -18.44 -9.20 53.57
CA GLU A 886 -18.23 -8.38 54.78
C GLU A 886 -16.73 -8.19 55.12
N ALA A 887 -15.94 -7.70 54.15
CA ALA A 887 -14.49 -7.53 54.23
C ALA A 887 -14.01 -6.16 53.69
N SER A 888 -12.72 -5.82 53.86
CA SER A 888 -12.12 -4.67 53.17
C SER A 888 -11.90 -4.97 51.69
N ALA A 889 -12.04 -3.97 50.83
CA ALA A 889 -11.70 -4.09 49.41
C ALA A 889 -10.19 -4.25 49.15
N GLU A 890 -9.35 -3.86 50.13
CA GLU A 890 -7.90 -4.04 50.09
C GLU A 890 -7.48 -5.50 50.38
N ASP A 891 -8.29 -6.24 51.15
CA ASP A 891 -8.06 -7.64 51.51
C ASP A 891 -8.58 -8.64 50.45
N ILE A 892 -9.10 -8.17 49.30
CA ILE A 892 -9.67 -9.04 48.26
C ILE A 892 -8.65 -9.34 47.17
N GLU A 893 -8.43 -10.62 46.89
CA GLU A 893 -7.77 -11.12 45.69
C GLU A 893 -8.80 -11.64 44.67
N LEU A 894 -8.43 -11.63 43.39
CA LEU A 894 -9.16 -12.28 42.29
C LEU A 894 -8.19 -13.27 41.64
N LYS A 895 -8.60 -14.53 41.50
CA LYS A 895 -7.82 -15.57 40.84
C LYS A 895 -8.75 -16.67 40.33
N ASP A 896 -8.44 -17.27 39.17
CA ASP A 896 -9.15 -18.44 38.64
C ASP A 896 -10.70 -18.28 38.61
N GLY A 897 -11.20 -17.07 38.30
CA GLY A 897 -12.63 -16.76 38.26
C GLY A 897 -13.31 -16.62 39.63
N SER A 898 -12.55 -16.50 40.72
CA SER A 898 -13.03 -16.42 42.09
C SER A 898 -12.41 -15.25 42.87
N PHE A 899 -13.21 -14.56 43.67
CA PHE A 899 -12.73 -13.54 44.60
C PHE A 899 -12.61 -14.13 46.01
N SER A 900 -11.51 -13.88 46.72
CA SER A 900 -11.28 -14.41 48.07
C SER A 900 -10.70 -13.37 49.03
N VAL A 901 -11.04 -13.47 50.32
CA VAL A 901 -10.49 -12.60 51.38
C VAL A 901 -9.19 -13.20 51.92
N VAL A 902 -8.08 -12.45 51.82
CA VAL A 902 -6.73 -12.88 52.22
C VAL A 902 -6.71 -13.38 53.67
N GLY A 903 -6.09 -14.55 53.89
CA GLY A 903 -5.98 -15.16 55.21
C GLY A 903 -7.24 -15.88 55.72
N THR A 904 -8.29 -16.04 54.90
CA THR A 904 -9.53 -16.74 55.26
C THR A 904 -9.94 -17.80 54.22
N ASP A 905 -11.03 -18.50 54.47
CA ASP A 905 -11.71 -19.42 53.55
C ASP A 905 -12.93 -18.77 52.83
N LYS A 906 -13.20 -17.47 53.05
CA LYS A 906 -14.29 -16.75 52.35
C LYS A 906 -13.95 -16.52 50.88
N SER A 907 -14.85 -16.93 49.98
CA SER A 907 -14.78 -16.62 48.56
C SER A 907 -16.17 -16.52 47.88
N VAL A 908 -16.25 -15.79 46.77
CA VAL A 908 -17.43 -15.66 45.89
C VAL A 908 -17.03 -15.74 44.41
N GLY A 909 -17.88 -16.35 43.57
CA GLY A 909 -17.56 -16.54 42.15
C GLY A 909 -17.71 -15.27 41.31
N TRP A 910 -16.98 -15.20 40.20
CA TRP A 910 -17.07 -14.11 39.23
C TRP A 910 -18.52 -13.82 38.81
N GLY A 911 -19.29 -14.85 38.47
CA GLY A 911 -20.70 -14.73 38.10
C GLY A 911 -21.59 -14.12 39.19
N ASP A 912 -21.35 -14.43 40.46
CA ASP A 912 -22.15 -13.92 41.58
C ASP A 912 -21.89 -12.42 41.83
N VAL A 913 -20.64 -12.00 41.70
CA VAL A 913 -20.22 -10.59 41.78
C VAL A 913 -20.75 -9.80 40.59
N CYS A 914 -20.70 -10.38 39.38
CA CYS A 914 -21.25 -9.76 38.17
C CYS A 914 -22.77 -9.61 38.25
N LEU A 915 -23.49 -10.65 38.69
CA LEU A 915 -24.94 -10.55 38.91
C LEU A 915 -25.27 -9.48 39.95
N THR A 916 -24.53 -9.45 41.06
CA THR A 916 -24.71 -8.45 42.11
C THR A 916 -24.55 -7.02 41.59
N ALA A 917 -23.59 -6.75 40.69
CA ALA A 917 -23.40 -5.42 40.10
C ALA A 917 -24.66 -4.87 39.38
N TYR A 918 -25.55 -5.75 38.89
CA TYR A 918 -26.83 -5.39 38.26
C TYR A 918 -28.05 -5.49 39.20
N VAL A 919 -27.84 -5.77 40.50
CA VAL A 919 -28.88 -5.82 41.54
C VAL A 919 -28.69 -4.65 42.53
N PRO A 920 -29.14 -3.43 42.18
CA PRO A 920 -28.75 -2.19 42.86
C PRO A 920 -29.21 -2.02 44.32
N HIS A 921 -30.01 -2.95 44.86
CA HIS A 921 -30.41 -2.92 46.27
C HIS A 921 -29.49 -3.75 47.18
N ASN A 922 -28.38 -4.29 46.66
CA ASN A 922 -27.51 -5.26 47.35
C ASN A 922 -26.05 -4.75 47.52
N TYR A 923 -25.81 -3.44 47.44
CA TYR A 923 -24.54 -2.76 47.73
C TYR A 923 -24.73 -1.23 47.88
N PRO A 924 -23.74 -0.46 48.37
CA PRO A 924 -23.88 0.98 48.63
C PRO A 924 -23.95 1.85 47.35
N LEU A 925 -25.15 2.24 46.94
CA LEU A 925 -25.40 3.10 45.76
C LEU A 925 -24.86 4.53 45.87
N ASP A 926 -24.55 4.99 47.09
CA ASP A 926 -23.90 6.27 47.36
C ASP A 926 -22.39 6.26 47.02
N GLN A 927 -21.82 5.08 46.79
CA GLN A 927 -20.38 4.88 46.58
C GLN A 927 -20.04 4.06 45.31
N LEU A 928 -20.99 3.29 44.78
CA LEU A 928 -20.82 2.47 43.58
C LEU A 928 -22.03 2.63 42.64
N GLU A 929 -21.78 3.07 41.41
CA GLU A 929 -22.79 3.07 40.35
C GLU A 929 -23.07 1.64 39.84
N PRO A 930 -24.32 1.29 39.47
CA PRO A 930 -24.66 -0.02 38.94
C PRO A 930 -23.96 -0.41 37.63
N GLY A 931 -23.95 -1.72 37.37
CA GLY A 931 -23.30 -2.32 36.20
C GLY A 931 -21.79 -2.44 36.33
N LEU A 932 -21.17 -3.21 35.43
CA LEU A 932 -19.75 -3.53 35.46
C LEU A 932 -19.13 -3.31 34.08
N GLU A 933 -18.83 -2.04 33.78
CA GLU A 933 -18.33 -1.56 32.49
C GLU A 933 -17.37 -0.39 32.73
N GLU A 934 -16.17 -0.45 32.14
CA GLU A 934 -15.06 0.48 32.36
C GLU A 934 -14.22 0.62 31.08
N THR A 935 -13.72 1.83 30.83
CA THR A 935 -12.96 2.21 29.61
C THR A 935 -11.54 2.66 29.95
N ALA A 936 -10.55 2.34 29.12
CA ALA A 936 -9.20 2.90 29.24
C ALA A 936 -8.53 3.17 27.90
N PHE A 937 -7.94 4.37 27.79
CA PHE A 937 -7.09 4.83 26.69
C PHE A 937 -5.62 4.66 27.08
N TYR A 938 -4.80 4.31 26.11
CA TYR A 938 -3.37 4.06 26.28
C TYR A 938 -2.60 4.70 25.13
N ASP A 939 -2.02 5.87 25.41
CA ASP A 939 -0.99 6.53 24.61
C ASP A 939 0.37 6.05 25.17
N PRO A 940 1.16 5.25 24.42
CA PRO A 940 2.42 4.72 24.91
C PRO A 940 3.50 5.81 24.91
N ALA A 941 4.47 5.68 25.80
CA ALA A 941 5.56 6.65 25.91
C ALA A 941 6.54 6.60 24.72
N ASN A 942 6.66 5.44 24.05
CA ASN A 942 7.57 5.21 22.94
C ASN A 942 7.01 4.14 21.97
N PHE A 943 7.65 3.93 20.82
CA PHE A 943 7.40 2.80 19.93
C PHE A 943 7.87 1.48 20.59
N THR A 944 7.44 0.34 20.06
CA THR A 944 8.00 -0.98 20.39
C THR A 944 8.94 -1.42 19.29
N PHE A 945 10.16 -1.87 19.63
CA PHE A 945 11.17 -2.21 18.63
C PHE A 945 11.43 -3.73 18.56
N PRO A 946 10.63 -4.50 17.80
CA PRO A 946 10.97 -5.88 17.48
C PRO A 946 12.11 -5.92 16.46
N ALA A 947 12.89 -6.97 16.53
CA ALA A 947 14.04 -7.21 15.68
C ALA A 947 14.21 -8.70 15.46
N GLY A 948 14.67 -9.11 14.30
CA GLY A 948 14.88 -10.52 13.98
C GLY A 948 16.08 -10.70 13.08
N ALA A 949 16.52 -11.95 12.89
CA ALA A 949 17.61 -12.32 12.02
C ALA A 949 17.19 -13.52 11.16
N TYR A 950 17.29 -13.42 9.83
CA TYR A 950 16.83 -14.44 8.88
C TYR A 950 17.99 -14.98 8.03
N ALA A 951 17.90 -16.24 7.62
CA ALA A 951 18.84 -16.92 6.74
C ALA A 951 18.09 -17.65 5.62
N CYS A 952 18.54 -17.48 4.38
CA CYS A 952 18.05 -18.28 3.25
C CYS A 952 19.21 -19.08 2.66
N GLU A 953 18.96 -20.33 2.27
CA GLU A 953 19.81 -21.04 1.33
C GLU A 953 19.10 -21.26 0.00
N VAL A 954 19.85 -21.18 -1.09
CA VAL A 954 19.36 -21.50 -2.44
C VAL A 954 20.32 -22.43 -3.18
N GLU A 955 19.78 -23.19 -4.12
CA GLU A 955 20.55 -23.75 -5.24
C GLU A 955 20.34 -22.89 -6.50
N VAL A 956 21.39 -22.72 -7.30
CA VAL A 956 21.28 -22.06 -8.63
C VAL A 956 21.90 -22.91 -9.74
N ASP A 957 21.06 -23.29 -10.69
CA ASP A 957 21.40 -23.90 -11.97
C ASP A 957 22.11 -22.86 -12.85
N PRO A 958 23.32 -23.16 -13.37
CA PRO A 958 23.97 -22.25 -14.31
C PRO A 958 23.30 -22.22 -15.68
N GLU A 959 23.06 -23.38 -16.29
CA GLU A 959 22.83 -23.49 -17.73
C GLU A 959 21.50 -22.84 -18.12
N THR A 960 20.58 -22.72 -17.14
CA THR A 960 19.27 -22.07 -17.26
C THR A 960 19.11 -20.79 -16.43
N GLY A 961 20.04 -20.49 -15.50
CA GLY A 961 19.88 -19.44 -14.49
C GLY A 961 18.79 -19.70 -13.44
N LYS A 962 18.19 -20.90 -13.38
CA LYS A 962 17.10 -21.21 -12.45
C LYS A 962 17.57 -21.18 -11.00
N VAL A 963 16.82 -20.45 -10.16
CA VAL A 963 16.97 -20.39 -8.70
C VAL A 963 15.95 -21.31 -8.05
N ASP A 964 16.39 -22.08 -7.05
CA ASP A 964 15.56 -22.90 -6.16
C ASP A 964 15.88 -22.59 -4.69
N ILE A 965 14.88 -22.14 -3.91
CA ILE A 965 15.07 -21.97 -2.47
C ILE A 965 15.16 -23.34 -1.80
N CYS A 966 16.26 -23.60 -1.10
CA CYS A 966 16.53 -24.89 -0.45
C CYS A 966 16.13 -24.94 1.02
N SER A 967 16.29 -23.83 1.74
CA SER A 967 15.84 -23.66 3.11
C SER A 967 15.65 -22.18 3.43
N PHE A 968 14.82 -21.89 4.42
CA PHE A 968 14.64 -20.55 4.96
C PHE A 968 14.41 -20.64 6.46
N ALA A 969 15.21 -19.91 7.23
CA ALA A 969 15.15 -19.83 8.67
C ALA A 969 14.94 -18.37 9.10
N ALA A 970 14.10 -18.17 10.11
CA ALA A 970 13.71 -16.87 10.64
C ALA A 970 13.75 -16.90 12.17
N THR A 971 14.52 -16.02 12.79
CA THR A 971 14.49 -15.79 14.24
C THR A 971 13.97 -14.38 14.52
N ASP A 972 13.01 -14.24 15.42
CA ASP A 972 12.34 -12.97 15.70
C ASP A 972 12.21 -12.69 17.21
N ASP A 973 12.52 -11.47 17.66
CA ASP A 973 12.23 -10.99 19.02
C ASP A 973 11.01 -10.05 18.99
N PHE A 974 9.86 -10.64 19.32
CA PHE A 974 8.58 -9.96 19.46
C PHE A 974 8.24 -9.61 20.92
N GLY A 975 9.23 -9.63 21.84
CA GLY A 975 8.98 -9.55 23.28
C GLY A 975 8.13 -10.73 23.74
N ASN A 976 7.17 -10.49 24.64
CA ASN A 976 6.22 -11.52 25.04
C ASN A 976 5.30 -11.93 23.87
N VAL A 977 5.04 -13.24 23.71
CA VAL A 977 4.21 -13.78 22.62
C VAL A 977 2.87 -14.31 23.13
N ILE A 978 1.76 -13.78 22.59
CA ILE A 978 0.39 -14.14 23.03
C ILE A 978 -0.09 -15.46 22.41
N ASN A 979 0.20 -15.72 21.13
CA ASN A 979 -0.22 -16.95 20.44
C ASN A 979 0.82 -17.35 19.37
N PRO A 980 1.65 -18.37 19.63
CA PRO A 980 2.71 -18.81 18.70
C PRO A 980 2.21 -19.14 17.29
N MET A 981 1.15 -19.94 17.16
CA MET A 981 0.63 -20.36 15.86
C MET A 981 0.10 -19.18 15.01
N VAL A 982 -0.41 -18.12 15.65
CA VAL A 982 -0.77 -16.88 14.95
C VAL A 982 0.49 -16.15 14.45
N VAL A 983 1.55 -16.08 15.25
CA VAL A 983 2.84 -15.49 14.85
C VAL A 983 3.47 -16.26 13.69
N ASP A 984 3.59 -17.59 13.80
CA ASP A 984 4.10 -18.48 12.74
C ASP A 984 3.37 -18.21 11.41
N GLY A 985 2.04 -18.13 11.47
CA GLY A 985 1.19 -17.84 10.30
C GLY A 985 1.45 -16.47 9.67
N GLN A 986 1.74 -15.44 10.47
CA GLN A 986 2.12 -14.12 9.94
C GLN A 986 3.50 -14.14 9.29
N VAL A 987 4.49 -14.75 9.95
CA VAL A 987 5.86 -14.86 9.44
C VAL A 987 5.89 -15.67 8.14
N HIS A 988 5.26 -16.84 8.10
CA HIS A 988 5.12 -17.66 6.88
C HIS A 988 4.49 -16.88 5.71
N GLY A 989 3.40 -16.14 5.97
CA GLY A 989 2.74 -15.31 4.95
C GLY A 989 3.65 -14.20 4.42
N GLY A 990 4.43 -13.57 5.29
CA GLY A 990 5.41 -12.55 4.90
C GLY A 990 6.58 -13.13 4.10
N ILE A 991 7.11 -14.29 4.50
CA ILE A 991 8.22 -14.94 3.78
C ILE A 991 7.79 -15.29 2.35
N ALA A 992 6.63 -15.93 2.17
CA ALA A 992 6.10 -16.26 0.85
C ALA A 992 5.98 -15.04 -0.09
N GLN A 993 5.53 -13.89 0.45
CA GLN A 993 5.45 -12.63 -0.29
C GLN A 993 6.84 -12.07 -0.64
N GLY A 994 7.80 -12.13 0.29
CA GLY A 994 9.17 -11.70 0.06
C GLY A 994 9.91 -12.55 -0.97
N VAL A 995 9.71 -13.87 -0.97
CA VAL A 995 10.24 -14.77 -2.03
C VAL A 995 9.56 -14.49 -3.38
N GLY A 996 8.24 -14.24 -3.40
CA GLY A 996 7.49 -13.85 -4.61
C GLY A 996 8.06 -12.61 -5.30
N GLN A 997 8.27 -11.54 -4.52
CA GLN A 997 8.97 -10.33 -4.96
C GLN A 997 10.40 -10.63 -5.43
N ALA A 998 11.15 -11.44 -4.69
CA ALA A 998 12.55 -11.71 -4.99
C ALA A 998 12.76 -12.55 -6.25
N LEU A 999 11.86 -13.48 -6.60
CA LEU A 999 12.08 -14.47 -7.67
C LEU A 999 11.16 -14.40 -8.88
N ARG A 1000 9.90 -13.91 -8.77
CA ARG A 1000 8.87 -14.15 -9.80
C ARG A 1000 8.07 -12.93 -10.27
N GLU A 1001 7.56 -12.12 -9.35
CA GLU A 1001 6.49 -11.17 -9.67
C GLU A 1001 6.96 -10.00 -10.55
N HIS A 1002 6.39 -9.86 -11.76
CA HIS A 1002 6.81 -8.87 -12.75
C HIS A 1002 5.69 -8.53 -13.75
N ALA A 1003 5.61 -7.28 -14.20
CA ALA A 1003 4.65 -6.83 -15.21
C ALA A 1003 5.37 -6.26 -16.45
N VAL A 1004 4.98 -6.66 -17.68
CA VAL A 1004 5.78 -6.44 -18.91
C VAL A 1004 4.94 -6.07 -20.14
N TYR A 1005 5.36 -5.06 -20.91
CA TYR A 1005 4.55 -4.37 -21.92
C TYR A 1005 5.34 -4.07 -23.18
N ASN A 1006 4.64 -3.87 -24.30
CA ASN A 1006 5.26 -3.65 -25.60
C ASN A 1006 5.18 -2.19 -26.08
N GLU A 1007 5.73 -1.98 -27.28
CA GLU A 1007 5.86 -0.68 -27.97
C GLU A 1007 4.52 -0.14 -28.51
N ASP A 1008 3.48 -0.98 -28.63
CA ASP A 1008 2.12 -0.59 -29.05
C ASP A 1008 1.18 -0.25 -27.87
N GLY A 1009 1.72 -0.16 -26.65
CA GLY A 1009 0.92 0.10 -25.46
C GLY A 1009 0.08 -1.10 -24.96
N GLN A 1010 0.43 -2.32 -25.36
CA GLN A 1010 -0.20 -3.57 -24.91
C GLN A 1010 0.58 -4.20 -23.75
N LEU A 1011 -0.14 -4.86 -22.84
CA LEU A 1011 0.44 -5.71 -21.80
C LEU A 1011 0.64 -7.11 -22.32
N VAL A 1012 1.89 -7.44 -22.59
CA VAL A 1012 2.26 -8.80 -23.04
C VAL A 1012 2.31 -9.78 -21.87
N SER A 1013 2.59 -9.34 -20.65
CA SER A 1013 2.31 -10.13 -19.43
C SER A 1013 0.81 -10.16 -19.04
N GLY A 1014 -0.10 -10.33 -20.02
CA GLY A 1014 -1.50 -9.89 -19.92
C GLY A 1014 -2.53 -10.90 -19.40
N THR A 1015 -2.09 -12.06 -19.01
CA THR A 1015 -2.91 -13.01 -18.27
C THR A 1015 -2.06 -13.71 -17.22
N TYR A 1016 -2.65 -14.67 -16.50
CA TYR A 1016 -1.89 -15.62 -15.67
C TYR A 1016 -1.21 -16.74 -16.47
N MET A 1017 -1.19 -16.66 -17.81
CA MET A 1017 -0.16 -17.32 -18.61
C MET A 1017 1.21 -16.63 -18.44
N ASP A 1018 1.22 -15.35 -18.06
CA ASP A 1018 2.36 -14.46 -18.29
C ASP A 1018 2.82 -13.65 -17.05
N TYR A 1019 1.90 -13.22 -16.17
CA TYR A 1019 2.25 -12.66 -14.85
C TYR A 1019 2.39 -13.80 -13.82
N SER A 1020 3.59 -14.00 -13.29
CA SER A 1020 3.92 -15.14 -12.42
C SER A 1020 3.85 -14.80 -10.93
N MET A 1021 2.80 -15.28 -10.25
CA MET A 1021 2.75 -15.37 -8.78
C MET A 1021 3.56 -16.58 -8.28
N PRO A 1022 4.18 -16.52 -7.08
CA PRO A 1022 4.80 -17.69 -6.45
C PRO A 1022 3.75 -18.77 -6.13
N ARG A 1023 4.17 -20.03 -6.26
CA ARG A 1023 3.36 -21.23 -5.98
C ARG A 1023 3.91 -22.00 -4.77
N ALA A 1024 3.14 -22.98 -4.30
CA ALA A 1024 3.55 -23.82 -3.16
C ALA A 1024 4.80 -24.69 -3.45
N ASP A 1025 5.08 -24.97 -4.72
CA ASP A 1025 6.28 -25.66 -5.21
C ASP A 1025 7.48 -24.74 -5.48
N ASP A 1026 7.32 -23.41 -5.33
CA ASP A 1026 8.40 -22.42 -5.40
C ASP A 1026 9.02 -22.09 -4.03
N LEU A 1027 8.50 -22.69 -2.94
CA LEU A 1027 8.80 -22.35 -1.55
C LEU A 1027 9.23 -23.60 -0.75
N PRO A 1028 10.22 -23.49 0.16
CA PRO A 1028 10.54 -24.54 1.10
C PRO A 1028 9.54 -24.57 2.27
N SER A 1029 9.65 -25.58 3.14
CA SER A 1029 9.18 -25.41 4.52
C SER A 1029 10.05 -24.36 5.22
N PHE A 1030 9.42 -23.39 5.89
CA PHE A 1030 10.10 -22.38 6.69
C PHE A 1030 10.40 -22.91 8.10
N VAL A 1031 11.49 -22.45 8.71
CA VAL A 1031 11.81 -22.66 10.13
C VAL A 1031 11.71 -21.32 10.83
N VAL A 1032 10.77 -21.17 11.77
CA VAL A 1032 10.54 -19.93 12.52
C VAL A 1032 10.84 -20.18 14.00
N ASP A 1033 11.57 -19.27 14.63
CA ASP A 1033 11.78 -19.23 16.08
C ASP A 1033 11.49 -17.83 16.63
N HIS A 1034 10.74 -17.77 17.72
CA HIS A 1034 10.47 -16.52 18.46
C HIS A 1034 10.75 -16.71 19.97
N SER A 1035 11.82 -17.45 20.28
CA SER A 1035 12.25 -17.78 21.64
C SER A 1035 13.14 -16.71 22.28
N CYS A 1036 13.79 -15.88 21.47
CA CYS A 1036 14.37 -14.62 21.90
C CYS A 1036 13.24 -13.66 22.28
N GLN A 1037 13.10 -13.35 23.57
CA GLN A 1037 12.04 -12.48 24.07
C GLN A 1037 12.65 -11.42 24.99
N THR A 1038 12.80 -10.20 24.47
CA THR A 1038 13.20 -9.03 25.24
C THR A 1038 11.98 -8.14 25.44
N PRO A 1039 11.29 -8.22 26.59
CA PRO A 1039 9.99 -7.58 26.75
C PRO A 1039 10.07 -6.06 26.70
N CYS A 1040 9.10 -5.45 26.02
CA CYS A 1040 8.97 -3.99 25.97
C CYS A 1040 8.77 -3.40 27.38
N THR A 1041 9.48 -2.32 27.69
CA THR A 1041 9.52 -1.75 29.06
C THR A 1041 8.35 -0.82 29.40
N HIS A 1042 7.65 -0.28 28.40
CA HIS A 1042 6.64 0.78 28.60
C HIS A 1042 5.18 0.34 28.39
N ASN A 1043 4.93 -0.85 27.83
CA ASN A 1043 3.58 -1.42 27.73
C ASN A 1043 3.35 -2.59 28.73
N PRO A 1044 2.16 -2.68 29.34
CA PRO A 1044 1.89 -3.61 30.45
C PRO A 1044 1.85 -5.10 30.06
N LEU A 1045 1.91 -5.44 28.77
CA LEU A 1045 2.00 -6.82 28.31
C LEU A 1045 3.44 -7.24 27.96
N GLY A 1046 4.38 -6.31 27.84
CA GLY A 1046 5.76 -6.59 27.41
C GLY A 1046 5.90 -7.08 25.96
N VAL A 1047 4.85 -6.96 25.16
CA VAL A 1047 4.77 -7.45 23.76
C VAL A 1047 5.36 -6.43 22.77
N LYS A 1048 5.71 -6.88 21.57
CA LYS A 1048 6.07 -6.06 20.41
C LYS A 1048 5.22 -6.49 19.19
N GLY A 1049 5.39 -5.84 18.03
CA GLY A 1049 4.69 -6.19 16.79
C GLY A 1049 5.33 -7.36 16.02
N CYS A 1050 4.57 -8.07 15.18
CA CYS A 1050 5.04 -9.28 14.47
C CYS A 1050 4.43 -9.55 13.07
N GLY A 1051 3.50 -8.73 12.58
CA GLY A 1051 2.71 -9.03 11.37
C GLY A 1051 3.46 -8.86 10.05
N GLU A 1052 4.66 -8.28 10.10
CA GLU A 1052 5.30 -7.62 8.96
C GLU A 1052 6.74 -8.11 8.72
N ALA A 1053 7.48 -8.41 9.79
CA ALA A 1053 8.72 -9.18 9.88
C ALA A 1053 9.04 -10.09 8.67
N GLY A 1054 8.16 -11.08 8.40
CA GLY A 1054 8.35 -12.06 7.32
C GLY A 1054 8.61 -11.42 5.95
N ALA A 1055 7.94 -10.31 5.64
CA ALA A 1055 8.08 -9.58 4.37
C ALA A 1055 9.23 -8.57 4.40
N ILE A 1056 9.74 -8.22 5.58
CA ILE A 1056 10.91 -7.35 5.80
C ILE A 1056 12.20 -8.14 5.56
N GLY A 1057 12.39 -9.25 6.28
CA GLY A 1057 13.63 -10.04 6.27
C GLY A 1057 13.78 -11.02 5.09
N SER A 1058 12.79 -11.15 4.20
CA SER A 1058 12.84 -12.15 3.11
C SER A 1058 13.47 -11.67 1.81
N PRO A 1059 13.10 -10.49 1.25
CA PRO A 1059 13.84 -9.90 0.14
C PRO A 1059 15.36 -9.79 0.38
N PRO A 1060 15.88 -9.35 1.56
CA PRO A 1060 17.29 -9.47 1.85
C PRO A 1060 17.80 -10.90 1.82
N ALA A 1061 17.23 -11.83 2.60
CA ALA A 1061 17.72 -13.21 2.67
C ALA A 1061 17.84 -13.86 1.29
N VAL A 1062 16.76 -13.85 0.49
CA VAL A 1062 16.71 -14.52 -0.82
C VAL A 1062 17.69 -13.88 -1.79
N VAL A 1063 17.66 -12.55 -1.92
CA VAL A 1063 18.51 -11.88 -2.90
C VAL A 1063 19.96 -12.07 -2.51
N ASN A 1064 20.30 -12.05 -1.22
CA ASN A 1064 21.65 -12.38 -0.77
C ASN A 1064 22.03 -13.82 -1.02
N ALA A 1065 21.14 -14.78 -0.75
CA ALA A 1065 21.43 -16.19 -0.93
C ALA A 1065 21.67 -16.53 -2.41
N VAL A 1066 20.86 -16.00 -3.32
CA VAL A 1066 21.10 -16.10 -4.79
C VAL A 1066 22.38 -15.40 -5.19
N LEU A 1067 22.76 -14.34 -4.50
CA LEU A 1067 23.97 -13.62 -4.78
C LEU A 1067 25.21 -14.38 -4.28
N ASP A 1068 25.30 -14.73 -2.99
CA ASP A 1068 26.31 -15.63 -2.40
C ASP A 1068 26.38 -17.00 -3.10
N ALA A 1069 25.27 -17.48 -3.67
CA ALA A 1069 25.27 -18.72 -4.44
C ALA A 1069 26.19 -18.61 -5.63
N LEU A 1070 26.26 -17.44 -6.28
CA LEU A 1070 27.23 -17.21 -7.34
C LEU A 1070 28.46 -16.44 -6.81
N ASN A 1071 28.88 -16.73 -5.56
CA ASN A 1071 30.05 -16.16 -4.89
C ASN A 1071 31.22 -17.12 -4.67
N LYS A 1072 31.07 -18.38 -4.28
CA LYS A 1072 32.24 -19.21 -3.91
C LYS A 1072 33.19 -19.78 -5.04
N GLY A 1073 33.35 -19.08 -6.19
CA GLY A 1073 34.45 -19.20 -7.21
C GLY A 1073 34.22 -18.87 -8.72
N GLY A 1074 34.78 -17.80 -9.32
CA GLY A 1074 34.99 -17.65 -10.79
C GLY A 1074 34.90 -16.32 -11.65
N TYR A 1075 34.17 -15.25 -11.33
CA TYR A 1075 33.58 -14.29 -12.31
C TYR A 1075 34.04 -12.79 -12.29
N ASN A 1076 33.12 -11.82 -12.50
CA ASN A 1076 33.26 -10.35 -12.38
C ASN A 1076 31.89 -9.72 -12.01
N VAL A 1077 31.35 -9.93 -10.80
CA VAL A 1077 29.94 -9.64 -10.47
C VAL A 1077 29.61 -9.14 -9.05
N SER A 1078 29.46 -7.80 -8.97
CA SER A 1078 27.65 -5.80 -7.95
C SER A 1078 26.19 -6.10 -7.25
N HIS A 1079 25.06 -6.23 -7.99
CA HIS A 1079 23.66 -6.51 -7.52
C HIS A 1079 22.74 -6.92 -8.71
N ILE A 1080 21.91 -7.98 -8.66
CA ILE A 1080 20.83 -8.16 -9.67
C ILE A 1080 19.51 -7.56 -9.15
N ASP A 1081 18.86 -6.71 -9.96
CA ASP A 1081 17.51 -6.19 -9.70
C ASP A 1081 16.43 -7.30 -9.69
N MET A 1082 15.58 -7.29 -8.66
CA MET A 1082 14.44 -8.21 -8.53
C MET A 1082 13.39 -7.99 -9.65
N PRO A 1083 12.66 -9.04 -10.07
CA PRO A 1083 12.81 -10.44 -9.64
C PRO A 1083 13.98 -11.14 -10.31
N LEU A 1084 14.56 -12.09 -9.58
CA LEU A 1084 15.64 -12.99 -9.99
C LEU A 1084 15.10 -14.12 -10.89
N SER A 1085 14.42 -13.75 -11.98
CA SER A 1085 13.88 -14.70 -12.95
C SER A 1085 15.00 -15.50 -13.62
N PRO A 1086 14.77 -16.74 -14.10
CA PRO A 1086 15.81 -17.52 -14.77
C PRO A 1086 16.45 -16.77 -15.94
N SER A 1087 15.70 -15.94 -16.67
CA SER A 1087 16.25 -15.09 -17.73
C SER A 1087 17.06 -13.91 -17.21
N ARG A 1088 16.66 -13.21 -16.14
CA ARG A 1088 17.50 -12.12 -15.58
C ARG A 1088 18.73 -12.66 -14.86
N VAL A 1089 18.62 -13.81 -14.23
CA VAL A 1089 19.75 -14.53 -13.68
C VAL A 1089 20.63 -14.93 -14.86
N TRP A 1090 20.22 -15.82 -15.78
CA TRP A 1090 21.03 -16.22 -16.94
C TRP A 1090 21.56 -15.06 -17.81
N SER A 1091 20.81 -13.98 -18.02
CA SER A 1091 21.21 -12.86 -18.90
C SER A 1091 22.01 -11.77 -18.20
N ALA A 1092 21.78 -11.49 -16.91
CA ALA A 1092 22.83 -10.82 -16.16
C ALA A 1092 24.08 -11.68 -16.33
N ILE A 1093 23.98 -12.97 -16.04
CA ILE A 1093 25.05 -13.94 -16.25
C ILE A 1093 25.27 -14.24 -17.77
N ASN A 1094 25.41 -13.25 -18.68
CA ASN A 1094 25.92 -13.50 -20.05
C ASN A 1094 26.93 -12.51 -20.65
N GLY A 1095 26.71 -11.19 -20.68
CA GLY A 1095 25.53 -10.39 -20.31
C GLY A 1095 25.74 -8.93 -20.70
#